data_AF-A0AAW8WPJ4-F1
#
_entry.id   AF-A0AAW8WPJ4-F1
#
_cell.length_a   1.000
_cell.length_b   1.000
_cell.length_c   1.000
_cell.angle_alpha   90.00
_cell.angle_beta   90.00
_cell.angle_gamma   90.00
#
_symmetry.space_group_name_H-M   'P 1'
#
loop_
_entity.id
_entity.type
_entity.pdbx_description
1 polymer ?
#
loop_
_entity_poly.entity_id
_entity_poly.type
_entity_poly.pdbx_seq_one_letter_code
_entity_poly.pdbx_strand_id
1 'polypeptide(L)'
;MIDENCINDLNGPGEFDEFVEKIVDSQVNSSLIYFISAGVSASQGYVNWNGYIEKLIEFWESHLQDLTQNRNTSYDKVEALDIAKLDWLKQQSYDNKLKVDLVHQLIKKYCHRKSDQKLDMDLYKKHVNDFERFYFLEIEPINSQNKILDELVKQSGLFITTNYDQQIEKAYNREYQMMPNIIRDASEVPNDNVLPDTTVIHLHGTPDKDSVLLVSSATSYNILYFDNPNYRTNLLKQIYNKHSPVIVFVGSSLQEQEVLHFFKDNKNNSTKYALMQYIFPDEEIGKKEAQFIKDYYENNRQIKIIWYGKDYKDLPDFLELLNNKIEEKKRERNKLIDPITLRNALEADNIAAFEELFSKALEKQDPATIDLLFKSGLDKSELDFVIANNDFIASLTNSSGYYYFGQAVNKKWRNYDITQQKKICDLIQSSRLHNNSDAILEILFKFTAGLSRSQRYKKYYQLAEKYLINYAFPDSLKNNIERCAWLIANIKYNIERDEPVYFEGKPRFKLFKISLDQLLAVLNDIYYGTEFAYLKQGIVGTLLSLIENNQLSYENGQFPADFYKNKVVQRIMINLALCNKLLQKHLDKLIKYFTFEVHDMGKETNNFVEQFIPEKYKEDTYFSDGVYTVDLPNKCKPFYKVESLNNEDEVDALIQNLERALNKKESYQYNLATQKEAIVTTLTNKEEWKKNKKQVESFILKVVDDDVLVVPYLSSVNKIIIASLKNEYLNTEEADKLISNYFQKLSGKQILVLKIENDELLTYLVNNGSGNQVEYLCKFLINDFELVQLNFYISDSEAKRKWIKPSEFVRTNAFSYCLLVRSIEQKYPQIFEKYIEPFIDKVNKLRSKERRHIKGVFYQVFKENESSDPDLATMQCFLGFSHSYYLGQKNAKTFKDAAISLLKSKINDHYCSENLTREMIMAFSPKDAKLTTNGFNKAYIIGLIKDITSTFLKRELPDENNALLWINWGLKNFAQIANSVCHFITRYIDSKQVCHLIDLIKNTNLKAKQIYLGIANFKKEKTYTLDNIDNLITLIQILDSKTLLKPSGDLTISFDNYLSEIAHFGSKKQVKKLLEITKTLVPKEVQKSFEEKYL
;
A
#
# COMPACT_ATOMS: atom_id res chain seq x y z
N MET A 1 -11.69 46.69 -5.65
CA MET A 1 -11.00 45.88 -6.67
C MET A 1 -9.72 46.59 -7.00
N ILE A 2 -8.59 45.96 -6.66
CA ILE A 2 -7.25 46.47 -6.92
C ILE A 2 -6.66 45.68 -8.07
N ASP A 3 -5.89 46.36 -8.93
CA ASP A 3 -5.18 45.74 -10.03
C ASP A 3 -3.65 45.81 -9.83
N GLU A 4 -2.94 45.10 -10.71
CA GLU A 4 -1.49 45.00 -10.72
C GLU A 4 -0.81 46.35 -11.00
N ASN A 5 -1.46 47.27 -11.72
CA ASN A 5 -0.93 48.61 -11.97
C ASN A 5 -0.90 49.44 -10.69
N CYS A 6 -2.01 49.45 -9.94
CA CYS A 6 -2.12 50.14 -8.65
C CYS A 6 -1.07 49.65 -7.64
N ILE A 7 -0.83 48.34 -7.58
CA ILE A 7 0.20 47.77 -6.69
C ILE A 7 1.62 48.13 -7.15
N ASN A 8 1.90 48.11 -8.45
CA ASN A 8 3.21 48.52 -8.98
C ASN A 8 3.47 50.03 -8.83
N ASP A 9 2.45 50.89 -8.92
CA ASP A 9 2.55 52.34 -8.67
C ASP A 9 2.84 52.69 -7.19
N LEU A 10 2.36 51.86 -6.26
CA LEU A 10 2.59 52.02 -4.81
C LEU A 10 3.95 51.45 -4.36
N ASN A 11 4.40 50.35 -4.94
CA ASN A 11 5.61 49.65 -4.50
C ASN A 11 6.86 50.01 -5.33
N GLY A 12 6.71 50.14 -6.65
CA GLY A 12 7.81 50.18 -7.61
C GLY A 12 7.77 48.96 -8.55
N PRO A 13 8.20 49.12 -9.81
CA PRO A 13 8.07 48.07 -10.83
C PRO A 13 8.91 46.83 -10.48
N GLY A 14 8.25 45.67 -10.41
CA GLY A 14 8.89 44.37 -10.19
C GLY A 14 9.11 43.97 -8.73
N GLU A 15 8.89 44.85 -7.75
CA GLU A 15 8.95 44.45 -6.33
C GLU A 15 7.86 43.43 -5.97
N PHE A 16 6.64 43.62 -6.52
CA PHE A 16 5.54 42.68 -6.32
C PHE A 16 5.83 41.32 -6.95
N ASP A 17 6.46 41.28 -8.14
CA ASP A 17 6.93 40.04 -8.76
C ASP A 17 8.03 39.36 -7.93
N GLU A 18 9.01 40.10 -7.38
CA GLU A 18 10.02 39.52 -6.47
C GLU A 18 9.33 38.86 -5.26
N PHE A 19 8.35 39.54 -4.67
CA PHE A 19 7.58 39.02 -3.56
C PHE A 19 6.80 37.74 -3.94
N VAL A 20 6.07 37.75 -5.07
CA VAL A 20 5.35 36.56 -5.58
C VAL A 20 6.31 35.38 -5.81
N GLU A 21 7.44 35.59 -6.49
CA GLU A 21 8.43 34.54 -6.76
C GLU A 21 9.02 33.98 -5.45
N LYS A 22 9.25 34.81 -4.42
CA LYS A 22 9.67 34.36 -3.08
C LYS A 22 8.61 33.58 -2.33
N ILE A 23 7.33 33.95 -2.45
CA ILE A 23 6.24 33.14 -1.88
C ILE A 23 6.18 31.78 -2.58
N VAL A 24 6.27 31.72 -3.92
CA VAL A 24 6.28 30.45 -4.67
C VAL A 24 7.49 29.58 -4.31
N ASP A 25 8.70 30.15 -4.22
CA ASP A 25 9.90 29.45 -3.72
C ASP A 25 9.63 28.83 -2.34
N SER A 26 9.06 29.59 -1.42
CA SER A 26 8.85 29.13 -0.04
C SER A 26 7.76 28.06 0.09
N GLN A 27 6.72 28.10 -0.76
CA GLN A 27 5.69 27.06 -0.82
C GLN A 27 6.23 25.75 -1.36
N VAL A 28 7.08 25.79 -2.40
CA VAL A 28 7.75 24.58 -2.94
C VAL A 28 8.64 23.93 -1.89
N ASN A 29 9.29 24.72 -1.03
CA ASN A 29 10.16 24.28 0.05
C ASN A 29 9.44 23.99 1.39
N SER A 30 8.11 24.14 1.47
CA SER A 30 7.34 24.08 2.75
C SER A 30 7.94 24.97 3.86
N SER A 31 8.44 26.14 3.46
CA SER A 31 9.21 27.09 4.26
C SER A 31 8.53 28.46 4.44
N LEU A 32 7.33 28.65 3.90
CA LEU A 32 6.47 29.81 4.11
C LEU A 32 5.94 29.88 5.55
N ILE A 33 6.03 31.06 6.17
CA ILE A 33 5.55 31.34 7.53
C ILE A 33 4.75 32.65 7.52
N TYR A 34 3.58 32.62 8.16
CA TYR A 34 2.76 33.81 8.42
C TYR A 34 2.84 34.21 9.88
N PHE A 35 3.07 35.50 10.15
CA PHE A 35 2.92 36.08 11.48
C PHE A 35 1.67 36.96 11.53
N ILE A 36 0.64 36.45 12.21
CA ILE A 36 -0.68 37.07 12.36
C ILE A 36 -0.75 37.81 13.69
N SER A 37 -1.50 38.91 13.71
CA SER A 37 -1.66 39.78 14.88
C SER A 37 -3.09 40.32 14.98
N ALA A 38 -3.41 40.98 16.10
CA ALA A 38 -4.79 41.35 16.45
C ALA A 38 -5.49 42.24 15.41
N GLY A 39 -4.73 43.01 14.61
CA GLY A 39 -5.28 43.79 13.49
C GLY A 39 -6.05 42.95 12.48
N VAL A 40 -5.62 41.70 12.21
CA VAL A 40 -6.32 40.79 11.29
C VAL A 40 -7.69 40.39 11.84
N SER A 41 -7.79 40.15 13.15
CA SER A 41 -9.05 39.85 13.83
C SER A 41 -9.96 41.08 13.96
N ALA A 42 -9.41 42.30 14.01
CA ALA A 42 -10.22 43.53 14.04
C ALA A 42 -11.17 43.68 12.83
N SER A 43 -10.86 43.04 11.69
CA SER A 43 -11.78 42.95 10.54
C SER A 43 -13.13 42.26 10.86
N GLN A 44 -13.19 41.51 11.95
CA GLN A 44 -14.38 40.81 12.43
C GLN A 44 -15.12 41.51 13.57
N GLY A 45 -14.71 42.74 13.93
CA GLY A 45 -15.32 43.52 15.00
C GLY A 45 -14.71 43.32 16.39
N TYR A 46 -13.59 42.59 16.50
CA TYR A 46 -12.79 42.60 17.72
C TYR A 46 -12.20 44.00 17.95
N VAL A 47 -12.20 44.44 19.21
CA VAL A 47 -11.68 45.76 19.62
C VAL A 47 -10.15 45.81 19.59
N ASN A 48 -9.59 47.02 19.51
CA ASN A 48 -8.15 47.23 19.66
C ASN A 48 -7.68 46.97 21.11
N TRP A 49 -6.36 47.01 21.34
CA TRP A 49 -5.76 46.69 22.63
C TRP A 49 -6.33 47.52 23.80
N ASN A 50 -6.67 48.81 23.58
CA ASN A 50 -7.28 49.65 24.62
C ASN A 50 -8.70 49.17 24.97
N GLY A 51 -9.54 48.96 23.96
CA GLY A 51 -10.91 48.48 24.16
C GLY A 51 -11.00 47.05 24.71
N TYR A 52 -9.96 46.22 24.48
CA TYR A 52 -9.84 44.90 25.11
C TYR A 52 -9.60 45.04 26.62
N ILE A 53 -8.70 45.96 27.04
CA ILE A 53 -8.45 46.22 28.46
C ILE A 53 -9.65 46.88 29.16
N GLU A 54 -10.33 47.82 28.50
CA GLU A 54 -11.55 48.43 29.05
C GLU A 54 -12.60 47.35 29.36
N LYS A 55 -12.82 46.40 28.44
CA LYS A 55 -13.77 45.28 28.61
C LYS A 55 -13.30 44.23 29.61
N LEU A 56 -12.00 43.94 29.69
CA LEU A 56 -11.43 43.07 30.72
C LEU A 56 -11.70 43.64 32.12
N ILE A 57 -11.55 44.96 32.28
CA ILE A 57 -11.83 45.64 33.56
C ILE A 57 -13.35 45.60 33.85
N GLU A 58 -14.21 45.93 32.88
CA GLU A 58 -15.68 45.84 33.00
C GLU A 58 -16.20 44.44 33.35
N PHE A 59 -15.56 43.40 32.81
CA PHE A 59 -15.86 42.02 33.17
C PHE A 59 -15.54 41.77 34.64
N TRP A 60 -14.34 42.09 35.11
CA TRP A 60 -13.97 41.85 36.51
C TRP A 60 -14.71 42.75 37.50
N GLU A 61 -15.11 43.97 37.12
CA GLU A 61 -16.05 44.84 37.90
C GLU A 61 -17.35 44.09 38.26
N SER A 62 -17.77 43.14 37.42
CA SER A 62 -19.04 42.41 37.53
C SER A 62 -18.90 40.89 37.81
N HIS A 63 -17.68 40.34 37.90
CA HIS A 63 -17.42 38.90 38.06
C HIS A 63 -16.50 38.52 39.23
N LEU A 64 -15.92 39.49 39.98
CA LEU A 64 -15.11 39.20 41.17
C LEU A 64 -15.84 38.37 42.24
N GLN A 65 -17.18 38.43 42.31
CA GLN A 65 -17.94 37.62 43.27
C GLN A 65 -17.89 36.13 42.98
N ASP A 66 -17.61 35.72 41.74
CA ASP A 66 -17.61 34.31 41.36
C ASP A 66 -16.42 33.56 41.97
N LEU A 67 -15.32 34.27 42.21
CA LEU A 67 -14.18 33.82 43.01
C LEU A 67 -14.55 33.58 44.49
N THR A 68 -15.52 34.33 45.02
CA THR A 68 -15.97 34.25 46.43
C THR A 68 -17.00 33.14 46.68
N GLN A 69 -17.51 32.47 45.64
CA GLN A 69 -18.42 31.33 45.78
C GLN A 69 -17.71 30.06 46.33
N ASN A 70 -16.37 30.01 46.26
CA ASN A 70 -15.57 28.90 46.76
C ASN A 70 -15.33 29.02 48.28
N ARG A 71 -15.99 28.17 49.08
CA ARG A 71 -15.92 28.16 50.56
C ARG A 71 -14.51 28.01 51.18
N ASN A 72 -13.50 27.70 50.37
CA ASN A 72 -12.11 27.55 50.80
C ASN A 72 -11.28 28.85 50.67
N THR A 73 -11.80 29.92 50.07
CA THR A 73 -11.08 31.20 49.94
C THR A 73 -11.14 32.04 51.22
N SER A 74 -10.19 32.96 51.40
CA SER A 74 -10.16 33.91 52.52
C SER A 74 -11.27 34.95 52.46
N TYR A 75 -11.85 35.17 51.28
CA TYR A 75 -12.86 36.19 51.03
C TYR A 75 -14.22 35.55 50.70
N ASP A 76 -15.16 35.64 51.64
CA ASP A 76 -16.54 35.16 51.49
C ASP A 76 -17.44 36.15 50.72
N LYS A 77 -16.94 37.36 50.43
CA LYS A 77 -17.63 38.46 49.70
C LYS A 77 -16.60 39.40 49.05
N VAL A 78 -17.00 40.12 48.01
CA VAL A 78 -16.22 41.20 47.39
C VAL A 78 -16.26 42.47 48.24
N GLU A 79 -15.15 43.20 48.29
CA GLU A 79 -15.07 44.53 48.91
C GLU A 79 -15.46 45.63 47.90
N ALA A 80 -16.35 46.55 48.28
CA ALA A 80 -16.74 47.67 47.42
C ALA A 80 -15.55 48.58 47.02
N LEU A 81 -14.51 48.64 47.86
CA LEU A 81 -13.26 49.33 47.57
C LEU A 81 -12.45 48.68 46.42
N ASP A 82 -12.64 47.39 46.16
CA ASP A 82 -11.97 46.69 45.06
C ASP A 82 -12.67 46.91 43.72
N ILE A 83 -14.00 47.04 43.71
CA ILE A 83 -14.75 47.51 42.53
C ILE A 83 -14.29 48.92 42.16
N ALA A 84 -14.26 49.83 43.14
CA ALA A 84 -13.80 51.20 42.94
C ALA A 84 -12.32 51.32 42.48
N LYS A 85 -11.49 50.29 42.70
CA LYS A 85 -10.13 50.23 42.13
C LYS A 85 -10.14 49.88 40.64
N LEU A 86 -11.08 49.06 40.18
CA LEU A 86 -11.25 48.75 38.76
C LEU A 86 -11.80 49.95 38.00
N ASP A 87 -12.86 50.59 38.52
CA ASP A 87 -13.38 51.88 38.03
C ASP A 87 -12.27 52.94 37.85
N TRP A 88 -11.40 53.04 38.87
CA TRP A 88 -10.25 53.95 38.86
C TRP A 88 -9.19 53.52 37.84
N LEU A 89 -8.82 52.24 37.79
CA LEU A 89 -7.80 51.69 36.91
C LEU A 89 -8.15 51.88 35.42
N LYS A 90 -9.43 51.73 35.09
CA LYS A 90 -10.01 52.00 33.76
C LYS A 90 -9.62 53.40 33.27
N GLN A 91 -9.81 54.40 34.13
CA GLN A 91 -9.56 55.83 33.87
C GLN A 91 -8.08 56.23 33.83
N GLN A 92 -7.14 55.38 34.25
CA GLN A 92 -5.72 55.75 34.28
C GLN A 92 -5.07 55.65 32.89
N SER A 93 -4.08 56.52 32.63
CA SER A 93 -3.25 56.49 31.41
C SER A 93 -2.06 55.50 31.49
N TYR A 94 -2.14 54.49 32.36
CA TYR A 94 -1.10 53.46 32.47
C TYR A 94 -1.06 52.57 31.22
N ASP A 95 0.13 52.01 30.93
CA ASP A 95 0.29 50.99 29.90
C ASP A 95 -0.64 49.79 30.15
N ASN A 96 -1.22 49.28 29.07
CA ASN A 96 -2.21 48.22 29.10
C ASN A 96 -1.67 46.91 29.73
N LYS A 97 -0.40 46.55 29.51
CA LYS A 97 0.23 45.36 30.10
C LYS A 97 0.36 45.48 31.62
N LEU A 98 0.52 46.70 32.14
CA LEU A 98 0.47 47.01 33.57
C LEU A 98 -0.97 47.00 34.12
N LYS A 99 -1.96 47.49 33.35
CA LYS A 99 -3.38 47.36 33.73
C LYS A 99 -3.77 45.90 33.93
N VAL A 100 -3.38 45.01 33.01
CA VAL A 100 -3.60 43.55 33.17
C VAL A 100 -2.92 43.01 34.43
N ASP A 101 -1.66 43.36 34.69
CA ASP A 101 -0.98 42.89 35.92
C ASP A 101 -1.72 43.35 37.19
N LEU A 102 -2.27 44.56 37.23
CA LEU A 102 -3.06 45.06 38.36
C LEU A 102 -4.40 44.32 38.52
N VAL A 103 -5.11 44.01 37.42
CA VAL A 103 -6.30 43.13 37.43
C VAL A 103 -5.91 41.73 37.94
N HIS A 104 -4.81 41.15 37.46
CA HIS A 104 -4.31 39.86 37.90
C HIS A 104 -3.95 39.84 39.40
N GLN A 105 -3.40 40.91 39.97
CA GLN A 105 -3.17 41.00 41.42
C GLN A 105 -4.49 41.04 42.21
N LEU A 106 -5.55 41.66 41.66
CA LEU A 106 -6.86 41.69 42.29
C LEU A 106 -7.54 40.32 42.28
N ILE A 107 -7.49 39.60 41.16
CA ILE A 107 -7.95 38.19 41.07
C ILE A 107 -7.19 37.33 42.09
N LYS A 108 -5.85 37.46 42.16
CA LYS A 108 -5.03 36.73 43.14
C LYS A 108 -5.47 36.99 44.58
N LYS A 109 -5.83 38.24 44.96
CA LYS A 109 -6.35 38.56 46.31
C LYS A 109 -7.48 37.60 46.70
N TYR A 110 -8.48 37.45 45.83
CA TYR A 110 -9.64 36.60 46.07
C TYR A 110 -9.34 35.09 46.01
N CYS A 111 -8.28 34.67 45.32
CA CYS A 111 -7.85 33.27 45.27
C CYS A 111 -6.96 32.81 46.45
N HIS A 112 -6.74 33.60 47.51
CA HIS A 112 -6.01 33.12 48.71
C HIS A 112 -6.87 32.16 49.54
N ARG A 113 -6.26 31.12 50.12
CA ARG A 113 -6.93 30.10 50.92
C ARG A 113 -7.13 30.50 52.38
N LYS A 114 -8.34 30.23 52.89
CA LYS A 114 -8.75 30.53 54.28
C LYS A 114 -7.89 29.84 55.35
N SER A 115 -7.32 28.68 55.02
CA SER A 115 -6.57 27.81 55.94
C SER A 115 -5.12 28.21 56.16
N ASP A 116 -4.41 28.68 55.13
CA ASP A 116 -2.98 28.99 55.21
C ASP A 116 -2.57 30.33 54.58
N GLN A 117 -3.53 31.13 54.12
CA GLN A 117 -3.33 32.44 53.45
C GLN A 117 -2.35 32.40 52.27
N LYS A 118 -2.20 31.24 51.62
CA LYS A 118 -1.44 31.11 50.36
C LYS A 118 -2.38 31.20 49.17
N LEU A 119 -1.87 31.71 48.06
CA LEU A 119 -2.56 31.73 46.78
C LEU A 119 -2.88 30.31 46.32
N ASP A 120 -4.16 30.03 46.09
CA ASP A 120 -4.59 28.82 45.41
C ASP A 120 -4.30 28.96 43.92
N MET A 121 -3.17 28.39 43.49
CA MET A 121 -2.69 28.50 42.12
C MET A 121 -3.61 27.81 41.11
N ASP A 122 -4.33 26.77 41.51
CA ASP A 122 -5.22 26.03 40.61
C ASP A 122 -6.55 26.79 40.43
N LEU A 123 -7.08 27.36 41.51
CA LEU A 123 -8.23 28.29 41.43
C LEU A 123 -7.88 29.55 40.62
N TYR A 124 -6.72 30.16 40.86
CA TYR A 124 -6.25 31.33 40.10
C TYR A 124 -6.12 31.02 38.61
N LYS A 125 -5.39 29.95 38.26
CA LYS A 125 -5.21 29.53 36.86
C LYS A 125 -6.51 29.12 36.16
N LYS A 126 -7.49 28.59 36.91
CA LYS A 126 -8.80 28.24 36.36
C LYS A 126 -9.58 29.48 35.90
N HIS A 127 -9.53 30.56 36.69
CA HIS A 127 -10.41 31.72 36.53
C HIS A 127 -9.75 32.95 35.88
N VAL A 128 -8.42 33.08 35.91
CA VAL A 128 -7.72 34.30 35.44
C VAL A 128 -8.01 34.65 33.97
N ASN A 129 -8.27 33.66 33.11
CA ASN A 129 -8.59 33.86 31.70
C ASN A 129 -10.10 33.73 31.39
N ASP A 130 -11.00 33.84 32.38
CA ASP A 130 -12.44 33.67 32.16
C ASP A 130 -13.00 34.71 31.18
N PHE A 131 -12.49 35.95 31.21
CA PHE A 131 -12.84 36.98 30.23
C PHE A 131 -12.41 36.60 28.82
N GLU A 132 -11.17 36.14 28.63
CA GLU A 132 -10.65 35.76 27.31
C GLU A 132 -11.37 34.54 26.74
N ARG A 133 -11.75 33.58 27.59
CA ARG A 133 -12.59 32.43 27.19
C ARG A 133 -13.94 32.91 26.67
N PHE A 134 -14.64 33.73 27.44
CA PHE A 134 -15.91 34.33 27.06
C PHE A 134 -15.78 35.15 25.76
N TYR A 135 -14.82 36.09 25.71
CA TYR A 135 -14.71 37.08 24.65
C TYR A 135 -14.16 36.54 23.31
N PHE A 136 -13.25 35.55 23.34
CA PHE A 136 -12.62 35.02 22.11
C PHE A 136 -13.15 33.65 21.65
N LEU A 137 -13.77 32.86 22.52
CA LEU A 137 -14.29 31.52 22.17
C LEU A 137 -15.82 31.43 22.19
N GLU A 138 -16.49 32.03 23.18
CA GLU A 138 -17.93 31.86 23.39
C GLU A 138 -18.79 32.92 22.65
N ILE A 139 -18.29 34.14 22.50
CA ILE A 139 -18.92 35.18 21.68
C ILE A 139 -18.64 34.94 20.19
N GLU A 140 -19.70 34.90 19.37
CA GLU A 140 -19.55 34.95 17.91
C GLU A 140 -19.12 36.35 17.44
N PRO A 141 -18.12 36.47 16.55
CA PRO A 141 -17.68 37.76 16.02
C PRO A 141 -18.74 38.39 15.10
N ILE A 142 -18.73 39.73 15.01
CA ILE A 142 -19.70 40.51 14.22
C ILE A 142 -19.69 40.07 12.74
N ASN A 143 -18.49 39.81 12.20
CA ASN A 143 -18.35 39.10 10.92
C ASN A 143 -17.87 37.67 11.17
N SER A 144 -18.72 36.68 10.88
CA SER A 144 -18.40 35.24 10.98
C SER A 144 -17.31 34.78 10.01
N GLN A 145 -17.08 35.55 8.94
CA GLN A 145 -16.05 35.32 7.94
C GLN A 145 -14.89 36.33 8.10
N ASN A 146 -13.65 35.84 7.97
CA ASN A 146 -12.45 36.67 7.92
C ASN A 146 -11.76 36.48 6.57
N LYS A 147 -12.09 37.34 5.59
CA LYS A 147 -11.56 37.21 4.22
C LYS A 147 -10.04 37.24 4.16
N ILE A 148 -9.39 37.99 5.05
CA ILE A 148 -7.91 38.07 5.13
C ILE A 148 -7.35 36.69 5.46
N LEU A 149 -7.89 36.02 6.48
CA LEU A 149 -7.47 34.67 6.85
C LEU A 149 -7.87 33.63 5.80
N ASP A 150 -9.07 33.72 5.23
CA ASP A 150 -9.55 32.79 4.20
C ASP A 150 -8.67 32.82 2.94
N GLU A 151 -8.15 33.99 2.51
CA GLU A 151 -7.18 34.07 1.41
C GLU A 151 -5.78 33.62 1.82
N LEU A 152 -5.33 33.89 3.06
CA LEU A 152 -4.01 33.48 3.54
C LEU A 152 -3.87 31.96 3.71
N VAL A 153 -4.91 31.25 4.19
CA VAL A 153 -4.81 29.79 4.41
C VAL A 153 -4.62 29.01 3.12
N LYS A 154 -5.10 29.51 1.97
CA LYS A 154 -4.87 28.93 0.64
C LYS A 154 -3.38 28.85 0.28
N GLN A 155 -2.58 29.79 0.78
CA GLN A 155 -1.14 29.86 0.52
C GLN A 155 -0.30 28.80 1.25
N SER A 156 -0.89 27.96 2.10
CA SER A 156 -0.24 26.78 2.68
C SER A 156 1.12 27.06 3.34
N GLY A 157 1.12 27.91 4.37
CA GLY A 157 2.28 28.22 5.22
C GLY A 157 2.01 28.00 6.71
N LEU A 158 3.06 27.86 7.50
CA LEU A 158 2.96 27.72 8.95
C LEU A 158 2.51 29.05 9.58
N PHE A 159 1.47 29.04 10.40
CA PHE A 159 0.96 30.23 11.07
C PHE A 159 1.54 30.38 12.48
N ILE A 160 1.97 31.59 12.81
CA ILE A 160 2.36 32.03 14.15
C ILE A 160 1.45 33.20 14.48
N THR A 161 0.86 33.23 15.68
CA THR A 161 -0.10 34.27 16.07
C THR A 161 0.10 34.74 17.51
N THR A 162 -0.14 36.03 17.73
CA THR A 162 -0.28 36.64 19.07
C THR A 162 -1.73 36.67 19.55
N ASN A 163 -2.67 36.18 18.75
CA ASN A 163 -4.11 36.22 19.04
C ASN A 163 -4.57 35.02 19.88
N TYR A 164 -5.47 35.30 20.82
CA TYR A 164 -6.16 34.30 21.67
C TYR A 164 -7.37 33.64 21.00
N ASP A 165 -7.82 34.20 19.86
CA ASP A 165 -8.95 33.68 19.08
C ASP A 165 -8.55 32.47 18.22
N GLN A 166 -9.55 31.69 17.81
CA GLN A 166 -9.40 30.52 16.93
C GLN A 166 -9.86 30.81 15.48
N GLN A 167 -9.68 32.03 14.98
CA GLN A 167 -10.19 32.41 13.65
C GLN A 167 -9.31 31.84 12.52
N ILE A 168 -8.03 31.55 12.77
CA ILE A 168 -7.15 30.86 11.82
C ILE A 168 -7.61 29.40 11.64
N GLU A 169 -7.93 28.71 12.74
CA GLU A 169 -8.47 27.35 12.76
C GLU A 169 -9.82 27.29 12.04
N LYS A 170 -10.68 28.28 12.29
CA LYS A 170 -11.98 28.42 11.62
C LYS A 170 -11.81 28.63 10.11
N ALA A 171 -10.90 29.49 9.67
CA ALA A 171 -10.57 29.68 8.24
C ALA A 171 -9.98 28.41 7.61
N TYR A 172 -8.99 27.79 8.26
CA TYR A 172 -8.34 26.56 7.81
C TYR A 172 -9.35 25.40 7.70
N ASN A 173 -10.30 25.29 8.64
CA ASN A 173 -11.36 24.29 8.58
C ASN A 173 -12.49 24.64 7.59
N ARG A 174 -12.74 25.93 7.29
CA ARG A 174 -13.62 26.32 6.16
C ARG A 174 -13.04 25.83 4.83
N GLU A 175 -11.78 26.16 4.56
CA GLU A 175 -11.07 25.83 3.32
C GLU A 175 -10.78 24.32 3.21
N TYR A 176 -10.01 23.75 4.14
CA TYR A 176 -9.52 22.37 4.03
C TYR A 176 -10.46 21.32 4.61
N GLN A 177 -11.54 21.72 5.30
CA GLN A 177 -12.53 20.81 5.91
C GLN A 177 -11.86 19.75 6.81
N MET A 178 -10.86 20.23 7.57
CA MET A 178 -9.94 19.53 8.46
C MET A 178 -9.37 20.58 9.44
N MET A 179 -9.09 20.22 10.69
CA MET A 179 -8.37 21.10 11.62
C MET A 179 -6.86 21.08 11.37
N PRO A 180 -6.14 22.20 11.56
CA PRO A 180 -4.68 22.22 11.53
C PRO A 180 -4.07 21.53 12.76
N ASN A 181 -2.75 21.34 12.78
CA ASN A 181 -2.05 21.05 14.03
C ASN A 181 -2.00 22.34 14.87
N ILE A 182 -2.48 22.31 16.11
CA ILE A 182 -2.51 23.50 16.98
C ILE A 182 -1.47 23.32 18.10
N ILE A 183 -0.51 24.24 18.18
CA ILE A 183 0.41 24.41 19.30
C ILE A 183 -0.15 25.57 20.15
N ARG A 184 -0.57 25.27 21.38
CA ARG A 184 -1.46 26.15 22.16
C ARG A 184 -0.78 27.25 22.95
N ASP A 185 0.51 27.09 23.24
CA ASP A 185 1.34 28.13 23.84
C ASP A 185 2.82 27.92 23.46
N ALA A 186 3.67 28.91 23.70
CA ALA A 186 5.08 28.86 23.35
C ALA A 186 5.89 27.74 24.05
N SER A 187 5.38 27.13 25.13
CA SER A 187 6.04 26.02 25.83
C SER A 187 5.78 24.66 25.18
N GLU A 188 4.72 24.53 24.37
CA GLU A 188 4.41 23.33 23.59
C GLU A 188 5.24 23.22 22.29
N VAL A 189 5.99 24.26 21.90
CA VAL A 189 6.81 24.27 20.68
C VAL A 189 7.94 23.23 20.79
N PRO A 190 7.94 22.16 19.96
CA PRO A 190 8.89 21.06 20.12
C PRO A 190 10.33 21.47 19.79
N ASN A 191 11.27 20.85 20.49
CA ASN A 191 12.72 21.01 20.29
C ASN A 191 13.26 20.20 19.10
N ASP A 192 12.58 19.10 18.76
CA ASP A 192 13.02 18.09 17.79
C ASP A 192 11.96 17.89 16.68
N ASN A 193 12.44 17.77 15.44
CA ASN A 193 11.66 17.81 14.18
C ASN A 193 11.11 19.21 13.82
N VAL A 194 10.99 19.46 12.51
CA VAL A 194 10.43 20.70 11.95
C VAL A 194 8.92 20.55 11.74
N LEU A 195 8.15 21.51 12.23
CA LEU A 195 6.70 21.55 12.10
C LEU A 195 6.28 21.74 10.62
N PRO A 196 5.22 21.03 10.18
CA PRO A 196 4.70 21.16 8.83
C PRO A 196 4.01 22.52 8.63
N ASP A 197 3.87 22.91 7.37
CA ASP A 197 3.04 24.03 6.89
C ASP A 197 1.58 23.96 7.37
N THR A 198 1.06 22.78 7.71
CA THR A 198 -0.30 22.61 8.27
C THR A 198 -0.41 22.91 9.78
N THR A 199 0.30 23.91 10.30
CA THR A 199 0.42 24.16 11.75
C THR A 199 0.12 25.61 12.13
N VAL A 200 -0.58 25.82 13.25
CA VAL A 200 -0.78 27.12 13.89
C VAL A 200 -0.13 27.11 15.28
N ILE A 201 0.56 28.20 15.63
CA ILE A 201 1.24 28.39 16.92
C ILE A 201 0.74 29.68 17.59
N HIS A 202 -0.03 29.55 18.68
CA HIS A 202 -0.41 30.69 19.51
C HIS A 202 0.73 31.01 20.47
N LEU A 203 1.56 32.02 20.21
CA LEU A 203 2.68 32.37 21.09
C LEU A 203 2.21 32.87 22.46
N HIS A 204 1.10 33.61 22.48
CA HIS A 204 0.53 34.20 23.69
C HIS A 204 -0.44 33.28 24.45
N GLY A 205 -0.67 32.05 23.98
CA GLY A 205 -1.62 31.11 24.56
C GLY A 205 -3.01 31.14 23.91
N THR A 206 -3.81 30.10 24.16
CA THR A 206 -5.26 30.06 23.87
C THR A 206 -6.05 29.68 25.14
N PRO A 207 -7.20 30.33 25.42
CA PRO A 207 -8.03 30.06 26.61
C PRO A 207 -8.81 28.73 26.54
N ASP A 208 -8.67 27.95 25.47
CA ASP A 208 -9.21 26.57 25.38
C ASP A 208 -8.40 25.55 26.21
N LYS A 209 -7.18 25.93 26.65
CA LYS A 209 -6.31 25.05 27.44
C LYS A 209 -6.45 25.32 28.93
N ASP A 210 -6.79 24.26 29.68
CA ASP A 210 -6.82 24.32 31.13
C ASP A 210 -5.45 24.69 31.72
N SER A 211 -5.48 25.53 32.75
CA SER A 211 -4.32 25.91 33.58
C SER A 211 -3.18 26.68 32.89
N VAL A 212 -3.41 27.24 31.68
CA VAL A 212 -2.51 28.20 31.02
C VAL A 212 -2.60 29.58 31.67
N LEU A 213 -1.50 30.32 31.63
CA LEU A 213 -1.47 31.77 31.85
C LEU A 213 -1.21 32.44 30.51
N LEU A 214 -2.14 33.28 30.04
CA LEU A 214 -2.00 33.99 28.77
C LEU A 214 -0.94 35.10 28.85
N VAL A 215 -0.30 35.38 27.72
CA VAL A 215 0.69 36.47 27.60
C VAL A 215 -0.02 37.79 27.32
N SER A 216 -0.68 38.32 28.36
CA SER A 216 -1.45 39.57 28.34
C SER A 216 -0.86 40.67 29.24
N SER A 217 0.00 40.33 30.21
CA SER A 217 0.53 41.26 31.23
C SER A 217 2.03 41.52 31.10
N ALA A 218 2.55 42.59 31.69
CA ALA A 218 3.95 42.98 31.54
C ALA A 218 4.89 41.88 32.09
N THR A 219 4.49 41.26 33.20
CA THR A 219 5.15 40.08 33.77
C THR A 219 5.21 38.92 32.77
N SER A 220 4.11 38.59 32.08
CA SER A 220 4.11 37.44 31.15
C SER A 220 4.83 37.73 29.82
N TYR A 221 4.82 38.98 29.34
CA TYR A 221 5.65 39.39 28.20
C TYR A 221 7.15 39.23 28.50
N ASN A 222 7.61 39.64 29.69
CA ASN A 222 9.01 39.46 30.08
C ASN A 222 9.41 37.98 30.11
N ILE A 223 8.56 37.12 30.67
CA ILE A 223 8.79 35.67 30.75
C ILE A 223 8.94 35.04 29.35
N LEU A 224 8.12 35.43 28.37
CA LEU A 224 8.18 34.90 27.01
C LEU A 224 9.36 35.46 26.20
N TYR A 225 9.55 36.78 26.21
CA TYR A 225 10.44 37.46 25.27
C TYR A 225 11.87 37.65 25.79
N PHE A 226 12.08 37.66 27.11
CA PHE A 226 13.40 37.92 27.72
C PHE A 226 13.88 36.80 28.66
N ASP A 227 13.05 36.34 29.61
CA ASP A 227 13.53 35.46 30.70
C ASP A 227 13.64 33.97 30.30
N ASN A 228 12.95 33.52 29.24
CA ASN A 228 12.94 32.12 28.83
C ASN A 228 13.58 31.86 27.45
N PRO A 229 14.93 31.70 27.37
CA PRO A 229 15.63 31.49 26.11
C PRO A 229 15.31 30.16 25.42
N ASN A 230 14.67 29.20 26.11
CA ASN A 230 14.32 27.91 25.52
C ASN A 230 13.15 28.02 24.54
N TYR A 231 12.11 28.81 24.85
CA TYR A 231 10.98 29.06 23.94
C TYR A 231 11.46 29.75 22.65
N ARG A 232 12.32 30.76 22.80
CA ARG A 232 13.04 31.40 21.69
C ARG A 232 13.83 30.38 20.87
N THR A 233 14.65 29.55 21.52
CA THR A 233 15.49 28.55 20.83
C THR A 233 14.65 27.54 20.05
N ASN A 234 13.54 27.06 20.62
CA ASN A 234 12.66 26.12 19.94
C ASN A 234 11.93 26.78 18.74
N LEU A 235 11.31 27.95 18.90
CA LEU A 235 10.62 28.60 17.77
C LEU A 235 11.60 28.97 16.64
N LEU A 236 12.79 29.47 16.97
CA LEU A 236 13.80 29.80 15.95
C LEU A 236 14.35 28.56 15.24
N LYS A 237 14.44 27.38 15.91
CA LYS A 237 14.69 26.11 15.21
C LYS A 237 13.57 25.75 14.23
N GLN A 238 12.30 25.91 14.63
CA GLN A 238 11.15 25.60 13.76
C GLN A 238 11.12 26.45 12.48
N ILE A 239 11.69 27.66 12.53
CA ILE A 239 11.85 28.56 11.40
C ILE A 239 13.13 28.26 10.61
N TYR A 240 14.31 28.31 11.25
CA TYR A 240 15.59 28.31 10.55
C TYR A 240 16.10 26.94 10.09
N ASN A 241 15.51 25.83 10.57
CA ASN A 241 15.78 24.50 10.03
C ASN A 241 15.03 24.23 8.69
N LYS A 242 14.19 25.16 8.22
CA LYS A 242 13.54 25.11 6.90
C LYS A 242 14.49 25.68 5.84
N HIS A 243 14.43 25.16 4.61
CA HIS A 243 15.26 25.67 3.51
C HIS A 243 14.72 27.04 3.02
N SER A 244 15.57 28.07 3.08
CA SER A 244 15.27 29.46 2.66
C SER A 244 13.88 29.96 3.12
N PRO A 245 13.64 30.08 4.44
CA PRO A 245 12.33 30.43 4.96
C PRO A 245 11.97 31.89 4.66
N VAL A 246 10.69 32.13 4.38
CA VAL A 246 10.15 33.50 4.27
C VAL A 246 9.05 33.73 5.30
N ILE A 247 9.13 34.86 6.00
CA ILE A 247 8.20 35.25 7.06
C ILE A 247 7.42 36.46 6.57
N VAL A 248 6.08 36.38 6.56
CA VAL A 248 5.20 37.48 6.17
C VAL A 248 4.41 37.97 7.39
N PHE A 249 4.69 39.20 7.81
CA PHE A 249 3.98 39.89 8.88
C PHE A 249 2.68 40.52 8.35
N VAL A 250 1.55 40.23 8.99
CA VAL A 250 0.23 40.74 8.61
C VAL A 250 -0.49 41.35 9.82
N GLY A 251 -1.18 42.46 9.59
CA GLY A 251 -1.83 43.26 10.63
C GLY A 251 -0.84 44.14 11.41
N SER A 252 -1.22 44.53 12.63
CA SER A 252 -0.47 45.46 13.50
C SER A 252 0.86 44.93 14.06
N SER A 253 1.34 43.76 13.63
CA SER A 253 2.53 43.07 14.17
C SER A 253 3.82 43.91 14.15
N LEU A 254 3.94 44.90 13.25
CA LEU A 254 5.08 45.84 13.24
C LEU A 254 5.08 46.85 14.41
N GLN A 255 4.00 46.90 15.21
CA GLN A 255 3.90 47.74 16.41
C GLN A 255 4.44 47.00 17.66
N GLU A 256 4.44 45.67 17.67
CA GLU A 256 4.94 44.82 18.75
C GLU A 256 6.49 44.78 18.73
N GLN A 257 7.14 45.71 19.41
CA GLN A 257 8.60 45.84 19.40
C GLN A 257 9.32 44.61 19.95
N GLU A 258 8.73 43.91 20.92
CA GLU A 258 9.24 42.66 21.48
C GLU A 258 9.24 41.54 20.43
N VAL A 259 8.17 41.40 19.65
CA VAL A 259 8.07 40.46 18.52
C VAL A 259 9.11 40.78 17.44
N LEU A 260 9.23 42.05 17.06
CA LEU A 260 10.25 42.47 16.08
C LEU A 260 11.68 42.30 16.59
N HIS A 261 11.92 42.38 17.89
CA HIS A 261 13.19 42.03 18.50
C HIS A 261 13.40 40.50 18.49
N PHE A 262 12.33 39.73 18.71
CA PHE A 262 12.37 38.27 18.75
C PHE A 262 12.93 37.69 17.43
N PHE A 263 12.49 38.21 16.28
CA PHE A 263 12.96 37.76 14.96
C PHE A 263 14.20 38.50 14.41
N LYS A 264 14.89 39.30 15.24
CA LYS A 264 16.11 40.05 14.86
C LYS A 264 17.40 39.23 14.93
N ASP A 265 17.37 37.95 14.53
CA ASP A 265 18.59 37.15 14.38
C ASP A 265 19.19 37.33 12.98
N ASN A 266 20.50 37.61 12.93
CA ASN A 266 21.26 37.86 11.71
C ASN A 266 21.96 36.60 11.16
N LYS A 267 21.88 35.45 11.86
CA LYS A 267 22.71 34.27 11.54
C LYS A 267 22.23 33.41 10.36
N ASN A 268 21.01 33.61 9.85
CA ASN A 268 20.39 32.74 8.84
C ASN A 268 19.68 33.55 7.74
N ASN A 269 19.66 33.00 6.53
CA ASN A 269 19.13 33.63 5.31
C ASN A 269 17.58 33.67 5.23
N SER A 270 16.88 34.00 6.33
CA SER A 270 15.42 34.17 6.31
C SER A 270 15.05 35.49 5.64
N THR A 271 14.16 35.46 4.63
CA THR A 271 13.59 36.69 4.04
C THR A 271 12.37 37.11 4.85
N LYS A 272 12.21 38.41 5.16
CA LYS A 272 11.09 38.90 5.98
C LYS A 272 10.35 39.99 5.21
N TYR A 273 9.04 39.87 5.13
CA TYR A 273 8.13 40.80 4.45
C TYR A 273 7.04 41.29 5.41
N ALA A 274 6.49 42.47 5.20
CA ALA A 274 5.32 42.96 5.92
C ALA A 274 4.31 43.61 4.96
N LEU A 275 3.03 43.28 5.13
CA LEU A 275 1.93 43.85 4.36
C LEU A 275 1.38 45.10 5.08
N MET A 276 1.53 46.27 4.47
CA MET A 276 1.15 47.56 5.07
C MET A 276 0.19 48.39 4.21
N GLN A 277 -0.60 49.25 4.87
CA GLN A 277 -1.44 50.25 4.23
C GLN A 277 -0.57 51.45 3.80
N TYR A 278 -0.72 51.91 2.56
CA TYR A 278 -0.12 53.17 2.11
C TYR A 278 -0.96 54.34 2.65
N ILE A 279 -0.41 55.06 3.65
CA ILE A 279 -1.10 56.16 4.35
C ILE A 279 -0.59 57.56 3.96
N PHE A 280 0.32 57.64 2.98
CA PHE A 280 1.00 58.86 2.59
C PHE A 280 0.26 59.59 1.46
N PRO A 281 0.56 60.88 1.21
CA PRO A 281 0.13 61.55 -0.02
C PRO A 281 0.62 60.85 -1.30
N ASP A 282 -0.09 61.07 -2.41
CA ASP A 282 0.31 60.61 -3.75
C ASP A 282 1.43 61.47 -4.39
N GLU A 283 1.73 62.63 -3.78
CA GLU A 283 2.75 63.57 -4.20
C GLU A 283 4.19 63.06 -3.94
N GLU A 284 5.19 63.70 -4.55
CA GLU A 284 6.61 63.35 -4.35
C GLU A 284 7.04 63.27 -2.87
N ILE A 285 6.47 64.11 -2.00
CA ILE A 285 6.82 64.10 -0.58
C ILE A 285 6.32 62.84 0.12
N GLY A 286 5.08 62.41 -0.14
CA GLY A 286 4.52 61.17 0.39
C GLY A 286 5.24 59.93 -0.13
N LYS A 287 5.68 59.93 -1.40
CA LYS A 287 6.53 58.85 -1.95
C LYS A 287 7.90 58.78 -1.26
N LYS A 288 8.50 59.93 -0.90
CA LYS A 288 9.76 59.98 -0.13
C LYS A 288 9.58 59.55 1.32
N GLU A 289 8.45 59.87 1.95
CA GLU A 289 8.09 59.38 3.28
C GLU A 289 7.86 57.85 3.29
N ALA A 290 7.14 57.32 2.30
CA ALA A 290 6.95 55.89 2.12
C ALA A 290 8.28 55.14 1.91
N GLN A 291 9.19 55.70 1.11
CA GLN A 291 10.53 55.12 0.92
C GLN A 291 11.37 55.20 2.20
N PHE A 292 11.33 56.31 2.95
CA PHE A 292 12.03 56.41 4.24
C PHE A 292 11.56 55.34 5.25
N ILE A 293 10.27 55.00 5.24
CA ILE A 293 9.72 53.91 6.07
C ILE A 293 10.15 52.53 5.56
N LYS A 294 10.19 52.27 4.23
CA LYS A 294 10.84 51.08 3.65
C LYS A 294 12.29 50.95 4.12
N ASP A 295 13.09 51.99 3.89
CA ASP A 295 14.52 52.04 4.24
C ASP A 295 14.74 51.79 5.73
N TYR A 296 13.89 52.35 6.61
CA TYR A 296 13.99 52.11 8.05
C TYR A 296 13.79 50.63 8.41
N TYR A 297 12.71 49.99 7.93
CA TYR A 297 12.42 48.60 8.28
C TYR A 297 13.38 47.60 7.62
N GLU A 298 13.83 47.85 6.38
CA GLU A 298 14.80 46.98 5.73
C GLU A 298 16.17 47.07 6.41
N ASN A 299 16.73 48.27 6.59
CA ASN A 299 18.07 48.44 7.18
C ASN A 299 18.13 48.09 8.68
N ASN A 300 17.07 48.36 9.47
CA ASN A 300 17.13 48.19 10.94
C ASN A 300 16.51 46.86 11.43
N ARG A 301 15.64 46.23 10.63
CA ARG A 301 14.91 44.99 11.00
C ARG A 301 15.00 43.87 9.96
N GLN A 302 15.57 44.11 8.77
CA GLN A 302 15.60 43.18 7.63
C GLN A 302 14.20 42.82 7.11
N ILE A 303 13.25 43.74 7.20
CA ILE A 303 11.86 43.54 6.76
C ILE A 303 11.58 44.42 5.54
N LYS A 304 11.34 43.82 4.37
CA LYS A 304 10.82 44.51 3.19
C LYS A 304 9.33 44.83 3.40
N ILE A 305 8.89 46.04 3.06
CA ILE A 305 7.47 46.42 3.13
C ILE A 305 6.84 46.30 1.74
N ILE A 306 5.69 45.63 1.67
CA ILE A 306 4.80 45.63 0.51
C ILE A 306 3.54 46.41 0.89
N TRP A 307 3.26 47.48 0.14
CA TRP A 307 2.05 48.27 0.25
C TRP A 307 0.90 47.57 -0.50
N TYR A 308 -0.15 47.18 0.22
CA TYR A 308 -1.27 46.40 -0.37
C TYR A 308 -2.44 47.25 -0.91
N GLY A 309 -2.48 48.54 -0.58
CA GLY A 309 -3.62 49.42 -0.86
C GLY A 309 -3.61 50.68 0.00
N LYS A 310 -4.65 51.50 -0.11
CA LYS A 310 -4.78 52.79 0.59
C LYS A 310 -5.74 52.75 1.77
N ASP A 311 -6.61 51.74 1.84
CA ASP A 311 -7.56 51.50 2.94
C ASP A 311 -7.36 50.09 3.54
N TYR A 312 -7.62 49.88 4.83
CA TYR A 312 -7.51 48.53 5.43
C TYR A 312 -8.42 47.47 4.76
N LYS A 313 -9.54 47.91 4.16
CA LYS A 313 -10.48 47.07 3.41
C LYS A 313 -9.90 46.48 2.11
N ASP A 314 -8.73 46.96 1.68
CA ASP A 314 -8.06 46.60 0.44
C ASP A 314 -7.26 45.29 0.56
N LEU A 315 -6.86 44.93 1.79
CA LEU A 315 -6.02 43.76 2.05
C LEU A 315 -6.62 42.42 1.53
N PRO A 316 -7.94 42.14 1.64
CA PRO A 316 -8.56 40.99 0.99
C PRO A 316 -8.41 40.97 -0.54
N ASP A 317 -8.71 42.09 -1.22
CA ASP A 317 -8.60 42.22 -2.68
C ASP A 317 -7.14 41.98 -3.14
N PHE A 318 -6.17 42.53 -2.40
CA PHE A 318 -4.75 42.31 -2.63
C PHE A 318 -4.33 40.84 -2.44
N LEU A 319 -4.84 40.17 -1.39
CA LEU A 319 -4.52 38.76 -1.13
C LEU A 319 -5.14 37.81 -2.17
N GLU A 320 -6.31 38.16 -2.71
CA GLU A 320 -6.90 37.45 -3.86
C GLU A 320 -6.04 37.66 -5.13
N LEU A 321 -5.59 38.88 -5.42
CA LEU A 321 -4.65 39.16 -6.53
C LEU A 321 -3.33 38.40 -6.37
N LEU A 322 -2.75 38.40 -5.16
CA LEU A 322 -1.55 37.66 -4.81
C LEU A 322 -1.74 36.14 -5.00
N ASN A 323 -2.87 35.59 -4.56
CA ASN A 323 -3.22 34.17 -4.77
C ASN A 323 -3.26 33.82 -6.27
N ASN A 324 -3.91 34.64 -7.08
CA ASN A 324 -3.96 34.45 -8.54
C ASN A 324 -2.57 34.52 -9.18
N LYS A 325 -1.71 35.47 -8.77
CA LYS A 325 -0.32 35.60 -9.26
C LYS A 325 0.58 34.45 -8.84
N ILE A 326 0.44 33.94 -7.61
CA ILE A 326 1.12 32.73 -7.13
C ILE A 326 0.77 31.52 -7.99
N GLU A 327 -0.51 31.34 -8.33
CA GLU A 327 -0.94 30.23 -9.20
C GLU A 327 -0.55 30.42 -10.67
N GLU A 328 -0.53 31.65 -11.18
CA GLU A 328 0.06 31.97 -12.49
C GLU A 328 1.54 31.58 -12.51
N LYS A 329 2.35 32.04 -11.55
CA LYS A 329 3.78 31.74 -11.45
C LYS A 329 4.09 30.26 -11.21
N LYS A 330 3.26 29.52 -10.47
CA LYS A 330 3.35 28.05 -10.40
C LYS A 330 3.14 27.41 -11.76
N ARG A 331 2.10 27.81 -12.49
CA ARG A 331 1.82 27.29 -13.85
C ARG A 331 2.98 27.63 -14.79
N GLU A 332 3.52 28.84 -14.74
CA GLU A 332 4.71 29.25 -15.50
C GLU A 332 5.92 28.37 -15.19
N ARG A 333 6.28 28.22 -13.92
CA ARG A 333 7.41 27.40 -13.47
C ARG A 333 7.24 25.92 -13.86
N ASN A 334 6.00 25.43 -13.92
CA ASN A 334 5.64 24.06 -14.30
C ASN A 334 5.44 23.83 -15.82
N LYS A 335 5.51 24.86 -16.68
CA LYS A 335 5.48 24.69 -18.14
C LYS A 335 6.64 23.77 -18.58
N LEU A 336 6.32 22.77 -19.39
CA LEU A 336 7.33 21.94 -20.07
C LEU A 336 8.12 22.81 -21.06
N ILE A 337 9.44 22.58 -21.14
CA ILE A 337 10.25 23.13 -22.22
C ILE A 337 10.01 22.23 -23.43
N ASP A 338 9.27 22.74 -24.42
CA ASP A 338 8.91 21.98 -25.61
C ASP A 338 10.17 21.42 -26.31
N PRO A 339 10.22 20.11 -26.64
CA PRO A 339 11.32 19.51 -27.38
C PRO A 339 11.72 20.26 -28.65
N ILE A 340 10.81 20.97 -29.33
CA ILE A 340 11.16 21.83 -30.47
C ILE A 340 12.04 23.02 -30.06
N THR A 341 11.90 23.54 -28.83
CA THR A 341 12.74 24.63 -28.31
C THR A 341 14.18 24.16 -28.13
N LEU A 342 14.34 22.93 -27.62
CA LEU A 342 15.64 22.26 -27.51
C LEU A 342 16.22 21.97 -28.90
N ARG A 343 15.40 21.49 -29.85
CA ARG A 343 15.82 21.27 -31.24
C ARG A 343 16.28 22.56 -31.92
N ASN A 344 15.51 23.63 -31.81
CA ASN A 344 15.81 24.93 -32.42
C ASN A 344 17.10 25.54 -31.83
N ALA A 345 17.39 25.32 -30.55
CA ALA A 345 18.64 25.78 -29.93
C ALA A 345 19.87 25.06 -30.49
N LEU A 346 19.77 23.76 -30.80
CA LEU A 346 20.81 23.00 -31.52
C LEU A 346 20.93 23.47 -32.99
N GLU A 347 19.81 23.65 -33.70
CA GLU A 347 19.82 24.11 -35.11
C GLU A 347 20.36 25.53 -35.29
N ALA A 348 20.27 26.37 -34.26
CA ALA A 348 20.85 27.71 -34.22
C ALA A 348 22.31 27.75 -33.70
N ASP A 349 22.94 26.59 -33.45
CA ASP A 349 24.29 26.44 -32.84
C ASP A 349 24.44 27.19 -31.49
N ASN A 350 23.34 27.42 -30.78
CA ASN A 350 23.31 28.17 -29.52
C ASN A 350 23.47 27.21 -28.33
N ILE A 351 24.67 26.66 -28.20
CA ILE A 351 25.03 25.63 -27.21
C ILE A 351 24.68 26.08 -25.78
N ALA A 352 24.98 27.32 -25.40
CA ALA A 352 24.71 27.82 -24.05
C ALA A 352 23.21 27.87 -23.72
N ALA A 353 22.37 28.31 -24.67
CA ALA A 353 20.91 28.28 -24.50
C ALA A 353 20.37 26.84 -24.50
N PHE A 354 20.96 25.94 -25.29
CA PHE A 354 20.62 24.52 -25.24
C PHE A 354 20.95 23.91 -23.87
N GLU A 355 22.14 24.12 -23.31
CA GLU A 355 22.51 23.60 -21.98
C GLU A 355 21.55 24.09 -20.89
N GLU A 356 21.27 25.40 -20.84
CA GLU A 356 20.36 25.99 -19.87
C GLU A 356 18.94 25.40 -19.98
N LEU A 357 18.43 25.25 -21.20
CA LEU A 357 17.11 24.65 -21.45
C LEU A 357 17.09 23.14 -21.18
N PHE A 358 18.19 22.43 -21.44
CA PHE A 358 18.28 20.97 -21.34
C PHE A 358 18.42 20.52 -19.89
N SER A 359 19.27 21.16 -19.07
CA SER A 359 19.31 20.89 -17.63
C SER A 359 17.99 21.27 -16.94
N LYS A 360 17.37 22.42 -17.29
CA LYS A 360 16.02 22.75 -16.81
C LYS A 360 14.96 21.75 -17.27
N ALA A 361 15.11 21.14 -18.46
CA ALA A 361 14.22 20.08 -18.92
C ALA A 361 14.40 18.81 -18.07
N LEU A 362 15.65 18.41 -17.80
CA LEU A 362 16.02 17.24 -16.98
C LEU A 362 15.56 17.36 -15.52
N GLU A 363 15.46 18.57 -14.98
CA GLU A 363 14.88 18.85 -13.65
C GLU A 363 13.34 18.81 -13.64
N LYS A 364 12.71 19.50 -14.61
CA LYS A 364 11.27 19.79 -14.57
C LYS A 364 10.43 18.68 -15.17
N GLN A 365 10.91 18.04 -16.23
CA GLN A 365 10.15 17.11 -17.06
C GLN A 365 10.49 15.67 -16.68
N ASP A 366 9.61 14.75 -17.05
CA ASP A 366 9.96 13.34 -17.09
C ASP A 366 10.87 13.03 -18.30
N PRO A 367 11.72 12.01 -18.19
CA PRO A 367 12.56 11.51 -19.26
C PRO A 367 11.86 11.17 -20.59
N ALA A 368 10.58 10.77 -20.62
CA ALA A 368 9.90 10.41 -21.87
C ALA A 368 9.46 11.65 -22.68
N THR A 369 9.17 12.78 -22.04
CA THR A 369 9.00 14.06 -22.76
C THR A 369 10.32 14.52 -23.37
N ILE A 370 11.43 14.43 -22.62
CA ILE A 370 12.76 14.84 -23.09
C ILE A 370 13.22 13.96 -24.26
N ASP A 371 12.91 12.67 -24.22
CA ASP A 371 13.24 11.70 -25.26
C ASP A 371 12.65 12.05 -26.65
N LEU A 372 11.56 12.82 -26.70
CA LEU A 372 11.00 13.33 -27.97
C LEU A 372 12.00 14.18 -28.76
N LEU A 373 12.99 14.82 -28.12
CA LEU A 373 14.07 15.53 -28.82
C LEU A 373 14.77 14.62 -29.85
N PHE A 374 15.01 13.36 -29.49
CA PHE A 374 15.69 12.39 -30.36
C PHE A 374 14.80 11.81 -31.47
N LYS A 375 13.47 11.98 -31.37
CA LYS A 375 12.50 11.55 -32.40
C LYS A 375 12.76 12.24 -33.74
N SER A 376 13.20 13.51 -33.70
CA SER A 376 13.64 14.30 -34.86
C SER A 376 14.80 13.65 -35.63
N GLY A 377 15.67 12.91 -34.93
CA GLY A 377 16.80 12.20 -35.52
C GLY A 377 18.11 12.99 -35.57
N LEU A 378 18.52 13.56 -34.43
CA LEU A 378 19.77 14.29 -34.19
C LEU A 378 21.00 13.70 -34.94
N ASP A 379 21.94 14.56 -35.30
CA ASP A 379 23.19 14.20 -35.97
C ASP A 379 24.23 13.54 -35.03
N LYS A 380 25.47 13.30 -35.50
CA LYS A 380 26.51 12.70 -34.64
C LYS A 380 27.01 13.70 -33.60
N SER A 381 27.27 14.95 -34.01
CA SER A 381 27.77 16.06 -33.20
C SER A 381 26.85 16.34 -32.02
N GLU A 382 25.55 16.47 -32.30
CA GLU A 382 24.48 16.71 -31.34
C GLU A 382 24.32 15.55 -30.35
N LEU A 383 24.41 14.29 -30.84
CA LEU A 383 24.38 13.11 -29.96
C LEU A 383 25.64 13.00 -29.10
N ASP A 384 26.83 13.23 -29.65
CA ASP A 384 28.10 13.20 -28.89
C ASP A 384 28.12 14.29 -27.80
N PHE A 385 27.53 15.46 -28.08
CA PHE A 385 27.32 16.54 -27.10
C PHE A 385 26.38 16.11 -25.95
N VAL A 386 25.19 15.60 -26.27
CA VAL A 386 24.24 15.12 -25.25
C VAL A 386 24.82 13.94 -24.45
N ILE A 387 25.60 13.07 -25.09
CA ILE A 387 26.34 11.95 -24.45
C ILE A 387 27.54 12.44 -23.62
N ALA A 388 27.90 13.73 -23.65
CA ALA A 388 28.88 14.35 -22.77
C ALA A 388 28.26 15.06 -21.55
N ASN A 389 26.97 15.42 -21.58
CA ASN A 389 26.30 16.12 -20.49
C ASN A 389 26.07 15.20 -19.27
N ASN A 390 26.55 15.62 -18.10
CA ASN A 390 26.49 14.80 -16.87
C ASN A 390 25.07 14.63 -16.31
N ASP A 391 24.21 15.64 -16.43
CA ASP A 391 22.82 15.60 -15.93
C ASP A 391 21.99 14.61 -16.74
N PHE A 392 22.19 14.57 -18.06
CA PHE A 392 21.61 13.56 -18.94
C PHE A 392 22.12 12.16 -18.62
N ILE A 393 23.43 11.99 -18.39
CA ILE A 393 24.01 10.71 -17.96
C ILE A 393 23.38 10.24 -16.62
N ALA A 394 23.19 11.15 -15.67
CA ALA A 394 22.54 10.84 -14.39
C ALA A 394 21.06 10.49 -14.57
N SER A 395 20.33 11.20 -15.43
CA SER A 395 18.93 10.94 -15.76
C SER A 395 18.73 9.60 -16.50
N LEU A 396 19.56 9.31 -17.50
CA LEU A 396 19.60 8.04 -18.24
C LEU A 396 19.99 6.86 -17.33
N THR A 397 20.89 7.10 -16.37
CA THR A 397 21.30 6.08 -15.39
C THR A 397 20.17 5.73 -14.41
N ASN A 398 19.27 6.67 -14.10
CA ASN A 398 18.21 6.49 -13.10
C ASN A 398 16.80 6.24 -13.66
N SER A 399 16.58 6.30 -14.98
CA SER A 399 15.23 6.26 -15.57
C SER A 399 15.07 5.34 -16.78
N SER A 400 13.81 5.19 -17.22
CA SER A 400 13.38 4.31 -18.32
C SER A 400 12.70 5.05 -19.48
N GLY A 401 12.78 6.39 -19.55
CA GLY A 401 12.06 7.15 -20.59
C GLY A 401 12.75 7.22 -21.96
N TYR A 402 14.04 6.90 -22.06
CA TYR A 402 14.87 7.22 -23.23
C TYR A 402 14.84 6.15 -24.35
N TYR A 403 13.72 6.08 -25.08
CA TYR A 403 13.49 5.12 -26.17
C TYR A 403 13.99 5.60 -27.54
N TYR A 404 13.61 6.81 -27.97
CA TYR A 404 14.04 7.45 -29.21
C TYR A 404 15.53 7.79 -29.19
N PHE A 405 16.12 8.10 -28.03
CA PHE A 405 17.57 8.19 -27.83
C PHE A 405 18.27 6.92 -28.34
N GLY A 406 17.79 5.76 -27.87
CA GLY A 406 18.29 4.45 -28.31
C GLY A 406 18.13 4.26 -29.83
N GLN A 407 17.00 4.69 -30.41
CA GLN A 407 16.83 4.66 -31.88
C GLN A 407 17.82 5.58 -32.61
N ALA A 408 18.03 6.82 -32.16
CA ALA A 408 18.92 7.79 -32.79
C ALA A 408 20.37 7.28 -32.79
N VAL A 409 20.85 6.79 -31.65
CA VAL A 409 22.17 6.14 -31.52
C VAL A 409 22.27 4.89 -32.40
N ASN A 410 21.24 4.03 -32.44
CA ASN A 410 21.22 2.82 -33.27
C ASN A 410 21.24 3.12 -34.79
N LYS A 411 20.59 4.21 -35.23
CA LYS A 411 20.63 4.73 -36.61
C LYS A 411 22.04 5.20 -37.00
N LYS A 412 22.75 5.91 -36.11
CA LYS A 412 24.09 6.44 -36.36
C LYS A 412 25.24 5.47 -36.03
N TRP A 413 24.95 4.25 -35.54
CA TRP A 413 25.93 3.32 -34.94
C TRP A 413 27.25 3.15 -35.73
N ARG A 414 27.18 3.09 -37.07
CA ARG A 414 28.35 2.91 -37.95
C ARG A 414 29.31 4.10 -37.97
N ASN A 415 28.91 5.26 -37.44
CA ASN A 415 29.68 6.50 -37.47
C ASN A 415 30.48 6.73 -36.17
N TYR A 416 30.30 5.88 -35.15
CA TYR A 416 31.06 5.91 -33.90
C TYR A 416 32.29 5.00 -33.99
N ASP A 417 33.43 5.47 -33.49
CA ASP A 417 34.62 4.61 -33.34
C ASP A 417 34.48 3.65 -32.15
N ILE A 418 35.44 2.72 -31.98
CA ILE A 418 35.36 1.68 -30.94
C ILE A 418 35.36 2.24 -29.51
N THR A 419 35.96 3.41 -29.27
CA THR A 419 35.99 4.11 -27.98
C THR A 419 34.63 4.74 -27.69
N GLN A 420 34.05 5.42 -28.68
CA GLN A 420 32.69 5.97 -28.60
C GLN A 420 31.63 4.87 -28.41
N GLN A 421 31.70 3.80 -29.22
CA GLN A 421 30.83 2.63 -29.09
C GLN A 421 30.94 2.01 -27.69
N LYS A 422 32.16 1.91 -27.13
CA LYS A 422 32.36 1.44 -25.76
C LYS A 422 31.70 2.38 -24.74
N LYS A 423 31.92 3.70 -24.82
CA LYS A 423 31.28 4.68 -23.91
C LYS A 423 29.75 4.54 -23.92
N ILE A 424 29.16 4.40 -25.11
CA ILE A 424 27.71 4.19 -25.29
C ILE A 424 27.25 2.87 -24.63
N CYS A 425 27.98 1.77 -24.83
CA CYS A 425 27.66 0.51 -24.17
C CYS A 425 27.82 0.56 -22.65
N ASP A 426 28.86 1.23 -22.13
CA ASP A 426 29.09 1.40 -20.70
C ASP A 426 27.97 2.24 -20.05
N LEU A 427 27.48 3.30 -20.72
CA LEU A 427 26.31 4.11 -20.30
C LEU A 427 24.98 3.34 -20.34
N ILE A 428 24.80 2.48 -21.34
CA ILE A 428 23.67 1.53 -21.35
C ILE A 428 23.80 0.57 -20.15
N GLN A 429 25.00 0.03 -19.88
CA GLN A 429 25.22 -0.87 -18.75
C GLN A 429 25.00 -0.21 -17.38
N SER A 430 25.24 1.09 -17.19
CA SER A 430 24.98 1.78 -15.91
C SER A 430 23.48 1.95 -15.58
N SER A 431 22.60 2.01 -16.58
CA SER A 431 21.17 2.30 -16.34
C SER A 431 20.46 1.27 -15.44
N ARG A 432 19.76 1.77 -14.41
CA ARG A 432 19.16 0.98 -13.33
C ARG A 432 17.90 0.19 -13.72
N LEU A 433 17.21 0.58 -14.78
CA LEU A 433 15.89 0.02 -15.13
C LEU A 433 15.95 -0.90 -16.35
N HIS A 434 15.14 -1.96 -16.31
CA HIS A 434 15.05 -3.03 -17.31
C HIS A 434 14.30 -2.56 -18.57
N ASN A 435 14.90 -1.63 -19.31
CA ASN A 435 14.21 -0.92 -20.39
C ASN A 435 14.23 -1.72 -21.70
N ASN A 436 13.14 -2.43 -21.96
CA ASN A 436 13.00 -3.42 -23.03
C ASN A 436 12.83 -2.77 -24.42
N SER A 437 13.92 -2.21 -24.94
CA SER A 437 13.99 -1.55 -26.25
C SER A 437 14.83 -2.34 -27.27
N ASP A 438 14.21 -2.70 -28.40
CA ASP A 438 14.83 -3.32 -29.56
C ASP A 438 16.10 -2.60 -30.03
N ALA A 439 16.11 -1.26 -29.93
CA ALA A 439 17.25 -0.45 -30.34
C ALA A 439 18.46 -0.62 -29.40
N ILE A 440 18.21 -0.80 -28.10
CA ILE A 440 19.27 -1.10 -27.11
C ILE A 440 19.83 -2.50 -27.37
N LEU A 441 18.97 -3.51 -27.55
CA LEU A 441 19.41 -4.87 -27.87
C LEU A 441 20.20 -4.92 -29.19
N GLU A 442 19.74 -4.23 -30.23
CA GLU A 442 20.45 -4.16 -31.51
C GLU A 442 21.78 -3.40 -31.39
N ILE A 443 21.89 -2.34 -30.58
CA ILE A 443 23.17 -1.67 -30.26
C ILE A 443 24.15 -2.66 -29.61
N LEU A 444 23.72 -3.35 -28.55
CA LEU A 444 24.57 -4.31 -27.83
C LEU A 444 24.96 -5.49 -28.73
N PHE A 445 24.08 -5.92 -29.63
CA PHE A 445 24.41 -6.95 -30.61
C PHE A 445 25.38 -6.43 -31.69
N LYS A 446 25.24 -5.19 -32.14
CA LYS A 446 26.16 -4.53 -33.10
C LYS A 446 27.56 -4.31 -32.52
N PHE A 447 27.69 -3.92 -31.25
CA PHE A 447 29.00 -3.76 -30.59
C PHE A 447 29.83 -5.05 -30.55
N THR A 448 29.18 -6.21 -30.63
CA THR A 448 29.87 -7.52 -30.71
C THR A 448 30.21 -7.97 -32.14
N ALA A 449 29.93 -7.15 -33.17
CA ALA A 449 30.25 -7.46 -34.57
C ALA A 449 31.76 -7.36 -34.83
N GLY A 450 32.41 -8.53 -34.94
CA GLY A 450 33.86 -8.68 -35.07
C GLY A 450 34.41 -9.83 -34.20
N LEU A 451 33.67 -10.21 -33.16
CA LEU A 451 33.98 -11.36 -32.32
C LEU A 451 33.58 -12.68 -33.01
N SER A 452 34.36 -13.75 -32.77
CA SER A 452 33.94 -15.11 -33.16
C SER A 452 32.63 -15.49 -32.46
N ARG A 453 31.82 -16.38 -33.05
CA ARG A 453 30.45 -16.68 -32.55
C ARG A 453 30.37 -17.00 -31.05
N SER A 454 31.35 -17.73 -30.51
CA SER A 454 31.40 -18.08 -29.08
C SER A 454 31.75 -16.89 -28.18
N GLN A 455 32.72 -16.05 -28.58
CA GLN A 455 33.03 -14.79 -27.91
C GLN A 455 31.86 -13.80 -28.02
N ARG A 456 31.23 -13.74 -29.20
CA ARG A 456 30.08 -12.88 -29.52
C ARG A 456 28.89 -13.19 -28.62
N TYR A 457 28.53 -14.47 -28.50
CA TYR A 457 27.47 -14.91 -27.59
C TYR A 457 27.80 -14.57 -26.12
N LYS A 458 28.99 -14.93 -25.63
CA LYS A 458 29.42 -14.62 -24.25
C LYS A 458 29.38 -13.12 -23.95
N LYS A 459 29.92 -12.28 -24.84
CA LYS A 459 29.93 -10.83 -24.64
C LYS A 459 28.54 -10.22 -24.77
N TYR A 460 27.73 -10.65 -25.74
CA TYR A 460 26.35 -10.18 -25.87
C TYR A 460 25.52 -10.53 -24.64
N TYR A 461 25.59 -11.78 -24.14
CA TYR A 461 24.90 -12.19 -22.91
C TYR A 461 25.31 -11.31 -21.73
N GLN A 462 26.61 -11.12 -21.50
CA GLN A 462 27.12 -10.25 -20.42
C GLN A 462 26.61 -8.80 -20.51
N LEU A 463 26.42 -8.27 -21.72
CA LEU A 463 25.94 -6.91 -21.94
C LEU A 463 24.41 -6.80 -21.79
N ALA A 464 23.68 -7.79 -22.30
CA ALA A 464 22.24 -7.72 -22.56
C ALA A 464 21.37 -8.51 -21.56
N GLU A 465 21.92 -9.34 -20.68
CA GLU A 465 21.16 -10.15 -19.70
C GLU A 465 20.04 -9.36 -19.01
N LYS A 466 20.35 -8.17 -18.48
CA LYS A 466 19.38 -7.28 -17.81
C LYS A 466 18.28 -6.69 -18.72
N TYR A 467 18.43 -6.72 -20.04
CA TYR A 467 17.48 -6.21 -21.04
C TYR A 467 16.70 -7.30 -21.78
N LEU A 468 17.06 -8.56 -21.55
CA LEU A 468 16.39 -9.71 -22.14
C LEU A 468 15.31 -10.26 -21.20
N ILE A 469 15.50 -10.06 -19.89
CA ILE A 469 14.54 -10.38 -18.84
C ILE A 469 13.22 -9.64 -19.06
N ASN A 470 12.10 -10.37 -19.01
CA ASN A 470 10.73 -9.89 -19.25
C ASN A 470 10.51 -9.25 -20.64
N TYR A 471 11.43 -9.44 -21.60
CA TYR A 471 11.26 -8.96 -22.97
C TYR A 471 10.25 -9.86 -23.70
N ALA A 472 9.02 -9.38 -23.91
CA ALA A 472 7.88 -10.24 -24.26
C ALA A 472 7.86 -10.80 -25.71
N PHE A 473 8.66 -10.25 -26.64
CA PHE A 473 8.55 -10.51 -28.08
C PHE A 473 9.78 -11.23 -28.68
N PRO A 474 10.23 -12.39 -28.18
CA PRO A 474 11.50 -13.01 -28.56
C PRO A 474 11.66 -13.35 -30.05
N ASP A 475 10.61 -13.39 -30.86
CA ASP A 475 10.69 -13.53 -32.32
C ASP A 475 10.94 -12.23 -33.09
N SER A 476 10.89 -11.05 -32.45
CA SER A 476 11.45 -9.80 -32.99
C SER A 476 12.99 -9.87 -33.14
N LEU A 477 13.64 -10.66 -32.27
CA LEU A 477 15.08 -10.76 -32.14
C LEU A 477 15.68 -11.43 -33.38
N LYS A 478 16.18 -10.59 -34.28
CA LYS A 478 16.58 -10.91 -35.66
C LYS A 478 17.54 -12.11 -35.68
N ASN A 479 18.55 -12.12 -34.82
CA ASN A 479 19.57 -13.17 -34.77
C ASN A 479 19.24 -14.29 -33.77
N ASN A 480 19.64 -15.52 -34.12
CA ASN A 480 19.52 -16.67 -33.22
C ASN A 480 20.42 -16.57 -31.97
N ILE A 481 21.55 -15.85 -32.03
CA ILE A 481 22.39 -15.58 -30.85
C ILE A 481 21.59 -14.79 -29.80
N GLU A 482 20.83 -13.77 -30.25
CA GLU A 482 20.00 -12.93 -29.39
C GLU A 482 18.89 -13.75 -28.75
N ARG A 483 18.19 -14.60 -29.53
CA ARG A 483 17.16 -15.53 -29.04
C ARG A 483 17.68 -16.57 -28.06
N CYS A 484 18.84 -17.17 -28.30
CA CYS A 484 19.43 -18.12 -27.36
C CYS A 484 19.84 -17.44 -26.04
N ALA A 485 20.38 -16.21 -26.10
CA ALA A 485 20.68 -15.43 -24.91
C ALA A 485 19.40 -15.06 -24.15
N TRP A 486 18.34 -14.66 -24.86
CA TRP A 486 17.03 -14.33 -24.28
C TRP A 486 16.45 -15.48 -23.46
N LEU A 487 16.41 -16.69 -24.05
CA LEU A 487 15.83 -17.86 -23.41
C LEU A 487 16.55 -18.19 -22.11
N ILE A 488 17.88 -18.15 -22.14
CA ILE A 488 18.74 -18.51 -21.00
C ILE A 488 18.70 -17.43 -19.90
N ALA A 489 18.58 -16.14 -20.26
CA ALA A 489 18.41 -15.06 -19.29
C ALA A 489 17.07 -15.15 -18.54
N ASN A 490 15.95 -15.37 -19.25
CA ASN A 490 14.63 -15.49 -18.61
C ASN A 490 14.48 -16.77 -17.79
N ILE A 491 15.01 -17.90 -18.27
CA ILE A 491 15.06 -19.15 -17.48
C ILE A 491 15.83 -18.90 -16.18
N LYS A 492 17.06 -18.38 -16.26
CA LYS A 492 17.90 -18.10 -15.08
C LYS A 492 17.21 -17.16 -14.08
N TYR A 493 16.56 -16.11 -14.56
CA TYR A 493 15.92 -15.08 -13.73
C TYR A 493 14.69 -15.61 -12.95
N ASN A 494 13.92 -16.52 -13.53
CA ASN A 494 12.70 -17.03 -12.92
C ASN A 494 12.88 -18.32 -12.09
N ILE A 495 14.03 -19.01 -12.17
CA ILE A 495 14.31 -20.22 -11.37
C ILE A 495 14.15 -19.98 -9.86
N GLU A 496 14.62 -18.83 -9.34
CA GLU A 496 14.49 -18.48 -7.91
C GLU A 496 13.04 -18.26 -7.44
N ARG A 497 12.07 -18.22 -8.37
CA ARG A 497 10.65 -17.94 -8.10
C ARG A 497 9.71 -19.06 -8.54
N ASP A 498 10.23 -20.05 -9.26
CA ASP A 498 9.49 -21.05 -10.03
C ASP A 498 8.39 -20.47 -10.96
N GLU A 499 8.64 -19.28 -11.53
CA GLU A 499 7.72 -18.63 -12.47
C GLU A 499 7.96 -19.14 -13.91
N PRO A 500 6.92 -19.41 -14.72
CA PRO A 500 7.12 -19.76 -16.13
C PRO A 500 7.57 -18.52 -16.93
N VAL A 501 8.26 -18.72 -18.06
CA VAL A 501 8.60 -17.61 -18.95
C VAL A 501 7.41 -17.30 -19.86
N TYR A 502 6.73 -16.19 -19.59
CA TYR A 502 5.70 -15.65 -20.47
C TYR A 502 6.34 -14.94 -21.68
N PHE A 503 5.90 -15.28 -22.88
CA PHE A 503 6.28 -14.62 -24.12
C PHE A 503 5.15 -14.71 -25.15
N GLU A 504 5.10 -13.73 -26.04
CA GLU A 504 4.21 -13.72 -27.20
C GLU A 504 4.87 -14.40 -28.42
N GLY A 505 4.06 -14.68 -29.45
CA GLY A 505 4.54 -15.24 -30.71
C GLY A 505 4.85 -16.75 -30.65
N LYS A 506 5.70 -17.20 -31.60
CA LYS A 506 6.16 -18.60 -31.72
C LYS A 506 7.66 -18.65 -32.05
N PRO A 507 8.53 -18.13 -31.16
CA PRO A 507 9.97 -18.10 -31.36
C PRO A 507 10.56 -19.49 -31.58
N ARG A 508 11.64 -19.55 -32.38
CA ARG A 508 12.49 -20.75 -32.54
C ARG A 508 13.90 -20.47 -32.07
N PHE A 509 14.42 -21.38 -31.24
CA PHE A 509 15.72 -21.33 -30.58
C PHE A 509 16.61 -22.46 -31.12
N LYS A 510 17.68 -22.12 -31.85
CA LYS A 510 18.63 -23.08 -32.43
C LYS A 510 19.94 -23.04 -31.64
N LEU A 511 19.98 -23.76 -30.53
CA LEU A 511 21.12 -23.82 -29.61
C LEU A 511 22.38 -24.34 -30.31
N PHE A 512 23.52 -23.85 -29.83
CA PHE A 512 24.87 -24.18 -30.29
C PHE A 512 25.75 -24.47 -29.09
N LYS A 513 26.88 -25.18 -29.23
CA LYS A 513 27.57 -25.82 -28.08
C LYS A 513 27.67 -24.91 -26.83
N ILE A 514 28.21 -23.70 -26.96
CA ILE A 514 28.37 -22.78 -25.82
C ILE A 514 27.07 -22.22 -25.22
N SER A 515 25.99 -22.07 -26.00
CA SER A 515 24.68 -21.65 -25.46
C SER A 515 23.93 -22.84 -24.86
N LEU A 516 24.13 -24.04 -25.40
CA LEU A 516 23.63 -25.27 -24.81
C LEU A 516 24.32 -25.56 -23.47
N ASP A 517 25.65 -25.42 -23.41
CA ASP A 517 26.42 -25.63 -22.18
C ASP A 517 25.97 -24.67 -21.06
N GLN A 518 25.69 -23.40 -21.41
CA GLN A 518 25.16 -22.44 -20.46
C GLN A 518 23.70 -22.72 -20.05
N LEU A 519 22.84 -23.15 -20.99
CA LEU A 519 21.48 -23.60 -20.63
C LEU A 519 21.57 -24.78 -19.66
N LEU A 520 22.36 -25.81 -19.97
CA LEU A 520 22.48 -27.02 -19.15
C LEU A 520 23.07 -26.73 -17.77
N ALA A 521 24.00 -25.77 -17.65
CA ALA A 521 24.46 -25.29 -16.35
C ALA A 521 23.30 -24.72 -15.52
N VAL A 522 22.51 -23.80 -16.10
CA VAL A 522 21.34 -23.19 -15.45
C VAL A 522 20.24 -24.21 -15.12
N LEU A 523 20.07 -25.26 -15.94
CA LEU A 523 19.12 -26.34 -15.64
C LEU A 523 19.59 -27.31 -14.53
N ASN A 524 20.86 -27.27 -14.12
CA ASN A 524 21.33 -28.08 -12.98
C ASN A 524 20.95 -27.46 -11.64
N ASP A 525 20.64 -26.17 -11.59
CA ASP A 525 20.20 -25.46 -10.39
C ASP A 525 18.72 -25.73 -10.04
N ILE A 526 17.97 -26.34 -10.96
CA ILE A 526 16.55 -26.70 -10.77
C ILE A 526 16.45 -28.02 -10.00
N TYR A 527 15.83 -27.98 -8.82
CA TYR A 527 15.46 -29.19 -8.09
C TYR A 527 14.37 -29.97 -8.85
N TYR A 528 14.74 -31.15 -9.37
CA TYR A 528 13.89 -31.96 -10.25
C TYR A 528 13.16 -33.10 -9.52
N GLY A 529 13.44 -33.35 -8.24
CA GLY A 529 12.94 -34.48 -7.46
C GLY A 529 11.67 -34.18 -6.64
N THR A 530 10.57 -33.77 -7.26
CA THR A 530 9.24 -33.62 -6.63
C THR A 530 8.18 -34.24 -7.55
N GLU A 531 6.86 -34.18 -7.32
CA GLU A 531 5.91 -34.67 -8.34
C GLU A 531 5.98 -33.79 -9.62
N PHE A 532 5.97 -34.39 -10.82
CA PHE A 532 6.02 -33.62 -12.07
C PHE A 532 4.82 -32.66 -12.24
N ALA A 533 3.71 -32.93 -11.55
CA ALA A 533 2.55 -32.04 -11.50
C ALA A 533 2.82 -30.68 -10.81
N TYR A 534 3.86 -30.59 -9.97
CA TYR A 534 4.34 -29.32 -9.43
C TYR A 534 5.32 -28.65 -10.40
N LEU A 535 6.36 -29.38 -10.86
CA LEU A 535 7.37 -28.84 -11.79
C LEU A 535 6.77 -28.16 -13.04
N LYS A 536 5.72 -28.74 -13.61
CA LYS A 536 5.08 -28.22 -14.85
C LYS A 536 4.46 -26.83 -14.72
N GLN A 537 4.38 -26.24 -13.52
CA GLN A 537 3.78 -24.92 -13.29
C GLN A 537 4.75 -23.76 -13.55
N GLY A 538 6.06 -24.00 -13.47
CA GLY A 538 7.10 -22.99 -13.66
C GLY A 538 7.99 -23.18 -14.90
N ILE A 539 9.30 -23.07 -14.70
CA ILE A 539 10.31 -23.16 -15.78
C ILE A 539 10.28 -24.50 -16.52
N VAL A 540 10.02 -25.60 -15.83
CA VAL A 540 9.95 -26.94 -16.45
C VAL A 540 8.76 -27.03 -17.41
N GLY A 541 7.63 -26.39 -17.09
CA GLY A 541 6.47 -26.24 -17.99
C GLY A 541 6.80 -25.43 -19.25
N THR A 542 7.59 -24.36 -19.10
CA THR A 542 8.08 -23.55 -20.23
C THR A 542 8.92 -24.41 -21.19
N LEU A 543 9.87 -25.17 -20.66
CA LEU A 543 10.76 -26.04 -21.43
C LEU A 543 10.01 -27.21 -22.08
N LEU A 544 9.02 -27.79 -21.38
CA LEU A 544 8.13 -28.80 -21.92
C LEU A 544 7.39 -28.28 -23.15
N SER A 545 6.79 -27.09 -23.07
CA SER A 545 6.11 -26.45 -24.20
C SER A 545 7.05 -26.21 -25.39
N LEU A 546 8.27 -25.73 -25.14
CA LEU A 546 9.27 -25.48 -26.20
C LEU A 546 9.79 -26.76 -26.87
N ILE A 547 9.83 -27.89 -26.15
CA ILE A 547 10.23 -29.20 -26.69
C ILE A 547 9.05 -29.84 -27.46
N GLU A 548 7.85 -29.85 -26.89
CA GLU A 548 6.63 -30.36 -27.52
C GLU A 548 6.37 -29.66 -28.87
N ASN A 549 6.35 -28.32 -28.86
CA ASN A 549 6.10 -27.52 -30.06
C ASN A 549 7.30 -27.44 -31.04
N ASN A 550 8.38 -28.20 -30.81
CA ASN A 550 9.60 -28.20 -31.63
C ASN A 550 10.23 -26.80 -31.82
N GLN A 551 10.07 -25.94 -30.82
CA GLN A 551 10.63 -24.58 -30.79
C GLN A 551 12.10 -24.58 -30.31
N LEU A 552 12.53 -25.60 -29.57
CA LEU A 552 13.91 -25.82 -29.16
C LEU A 552 14.62 -26.82 -30.09
N SER A 553 15.79 -26.45 -30.63
CA SER A 553 16.56 -27.25 -31.58
C SER A 553 18.07 -27.09 -31.39
N TYR A 554 18.88 -28.02 -31.91
CA TYR A 554 20.34 -27.88 -31.96
C TYR A 554 20.85 -27.54 -33.36
N GLU A 555 22.00 -26.88 -33.44
CA GLU A 555 22.47 -26.32 -34.70
C GLU A 555 22.77 -27.37 -35.78
N ASN A 556 23.32 -28.51 -35.35
CA ASN A 556 23.66 -29.67 -36.18
C ASN A 556 22.51 -30.70 -36.23
N GLY A 557 21.26 -30.26 -36.02
CA GLY A 557 20.04 -31.08 -36.09
C GLY A 557 19.76 -31.89 -34.83
N GLN A 558 20.66 -32.82 -34.46
CA GLN A 558 20.56 -33.60 -33.22
C GLN A 558 21.33 -32.92 -32.08
N PHE A 559 20.77 -32.92 -30.87
CA PHE A 559 21.48 -32.47 -29.68
C PHE A 559 22.65 -33.43 -29.32
N PRO A 560 23.72 -32.94 -28.69
CA PRO A 560 24.77 -33.81 -28.14
C PRO A 560 24.27 -34.59 -26.91
N ALA A 561 25.03 -35.61 -26.50
CA ALA A 561 24.67 -36.50 -25.39
C ALA A 561 24.36 -35.75 -24.08
N ASP A 562 25.13 -34.69 -23.78
CA ASP A 562 25.00 -33.86 -22.58
C ASP A 562 23.56 -33.34 -22.35
N PHE A 563 22.83 -33.00 -23.42
CA PHE A 563 21.44 -32.55 -23.34
C PHE A 563 20.49 -33.67 -22.92
N TYR A 564 20.66 -34.86 -23.49
CA TYR A 564 19.89 -36.05 -23.14
C TYR A 564 20.33 -36.68 -21.80
N LYS A 565 21.39 -36.17 -21.16
CA LYS A 565 21.87 -36.55 -19.83
C LYS A 565 21.46 -35.60 -18.71
N ASN A 566 21.00 -34.38 -19.02
CA ASN A 566 20.52 -33.47 -17.99
C ASN A 566 19.18 -33.96 -17.42
N LYS A 567 19.09 -34.00 -16.09
CA LYS A 567 17.98 -34.62 -15.35
C LYS A 567 16.62 -33.94 -15.62
N VAL A 568 16.58 -32.60 -15.65
CA VAL A 568 15.37 -31.84 -15.98
C VAL A 568 14.91 -32.13 -17.41
N VAL A 569 15.84 -32.13 -18.37
CA VAL A 569 15.54 -32.43 -19.79
C VAL A 569 15.04 -33.87 -19.95
N GLN A 570 15.68 -34.85 -19.30
CA GLN A 570 15.20 -36.24 -19.28
C GLN A 570 13.77 -36.30 -18.74
N ARG A 571 13.49 -35.69 -17.59
CA ARG A 571 12.17 -35.78 -16.95
C ARG A 571 11.06 -35.12 -17.78
N ILE A 572 11.34 -34.01 -18.45
CA ILE A 572 10.43 -33.42 -19.44
C ILE A 572 10.16 -34.40 -20.60
N MET A 573 11.21 -35.01 -21.17
CA MET A 573 11.05 -35.92 -22.30
C MET A 573 10.34 -37.23 -21.90
N ILE A 574 10.56 -37.74 -20.68
CA ILE A 574 9.86 -38.88 -20.08
C ILE A 574 8.35 -38.64 -20.06
N ASN A 575 7.91 -37.50 -19.52
CA ASN A 575 6.50 -37.13 -19.46
C ASN A 575 5.91 -36.92 -20.87
N LEU A 576 6.64 -36.28 -21.79
CA LEU A 576 6.22 -36.15 -23.19
C LEU A 576 6.15 -37.49 -23.92
N ALA A 577 6.99 -38.48 -23.60
CA ALA A 577 6.95 -39.82 -24.18
C ALA A 577 5.73 -40.60 -23.70
N LEU A 578 5.46 -40.59 -22.38
CA LEU A 578 4.29 -41.21 -21.76
C LEU A 578 2.97 -40.65 -22.31
N CYS A 579 2.92 -39.35 -22.62
CA CYS A 579 1.76 -38.72 -23.26
C CYS A 579 1.72 -38.87 -24.80
N ASN A 580 2.61 -39.65 -25.43
CA ASN A 580 2.74 -39.81 -26.88
C ASN A 580 2.98 -38.49 -27.66
N LYS A 581 3.61 -37.51 -27.01
CA LYS A 581 3.91 -36.15 -27.52
C LYS A 581 5.39 -35.94 -27.90
N LEU A 582 6.29 -36.82 -27.49
CA LEU A 582 7.71 -36.75 -27.85
C LEU A 582 7.95 -37.34 -29.25
N LEU A 583 8.65 -36.61 -30.13
CA LEU A 583 9.05 -37.16 -31.43
C LEU A 583 10.07 -38.30 -31.28
N GLN A 584 9.91 -39.37 -32.08
CA GLN A 584 10.76 -40.57 -32.07
C GLN A 584 12.28 -40.28 -32.02
N LYS A 585 12.76 -39.32 -32.83
CA LYS A 585 14.17 -38.88 -32.88
C LYS A 585 14.75 -38.41 -31.53
N HIS A 586 13.90 -38.02 -30.58
CA HIS A 586 14.30 -37.70 -29.20
C HIS A 586 14.10 -38.89 -28.26
N LEU A 587 13.05 -39.69 -28.45
CA LEU A 587 12.81 -40.93 -27.71
C LEU A 587 13.98 -41.91 -27.86
N ASP A 588 14.44 -42.17 -29.09
CA ASP A 588 15.59 -43.05 -29.38
C ASP A 588 16.88 -42.61 -28.66
N LYS A 589 17.02 -41.31 -28.43
CA LYS A 589 18.18 -40.67 -27.81
C LYS A 589 18.06 -40.60 -26.29
N LEU A 590 16.85 -40.38 -25.78
CA LEU A 590 16.51 -40.52 -24.37
C LEU A 590 16.81 -41.96 -23.92
N ILE A 591 16.26 -42.97 -24.62
CA ILE A 591 16.52 -44.40 -24.35
C ILE A 591 18.04 -44.71 -24.37
N LYS A 592 18.81 -44.09 -25.28
CA LYS A 592 20.27 -44.30 -25.38
C LYS A 592 21.09 -43.63 -24.27
N TYR A 593 20.60 -42.55 -23.66
CA TYR A 593 21.36 -41.72 -22.72
C TYR A 593 20.73 -41.59 -21.33
N PHE A 594 19.62 -42.30 -21.08
CA PHE A 594 19.05 -42.54 -19.77
C PHE A 594 20.09 -43.17 -18.83
N THR A 595 20.04 -42.84 -17.54
CA THR A 595 20.90 -43.44 -16.51
C THR A 595 20.05 -43.93 -15.34
N PHE A 596 20.43 -45.07 -14.80
CA PHE A 596 19.80 -45.69 -13.63
C PHE A 596 20.39 -45.22 -12.30
N GLU A 597 21.47 -44.41 -12.33
CA GLU A 597 22.19 -43.91 -11.14
C GLU A 597 21.42 -42.84 -10.33
N VAL A 598 20.24 -42.42 -10.81
CA VAL A 598 19.53 -41.21 -10.35
C VAL A 598 18.11 -41.57 -9.90
N HIS A 599 17.99 -42.12 -8.69
CA HIS A 599 16.72 -42.65 -8.15
C HIS A 599 15.64 -41.58 -7.92
N ASP A 600 15.99 -40.29 -7.83
CA ASP A 600 15.09 -39.16 -7.56
C ASP A 600 14.47 -38.53 -8.83
N MET A 601 14.37 -39.29 -9.92
CA MET A 601 13.77 -38.88 -11.20
C MET A 601 12.23 -38.91 -11.24
N GLY A 602 11.57 -39.14 -10.11
CA GLY A 602 10.11 -39.13 -10.00
C GLY A 602 9.44 -40.48 -10.31
N LYS A 603 8.28 -40.71 -9.68
CA LYS A 603 7.52 -41.98 -9.78
C LYS A 603 7.11 -42.31 -11.23
N GLU A 604 6.91 -41.32 -12.09
CA GLU A 604 6.49 -41.56 -13.48
C GLU A 604 7.60 -42.16 -14.37
N THR A 605 8.87 -42.00 -13.97
CA THR A 605 10.02 -42.56 -14.69
C THR A 605 9.95 -44.08 -14.79
N ASN A 606 9.33 -44.75 -13.81
CA ASN A 606 9.15 -46.21 -13.83
C ASN A 606 8.25 -46.68 -14.98
N ASN A 607 7.13 -45.98 -15.22
CA ASN A 607 6.24 -46.27 -16.34
C ASN A 607 6.97 -46.12 -17.68
N PHE A 608 7.86 -45.13 -17.78
CA PHE A 608 8.69 -44.92 -18.96
C PHE A 608 9.72 -46.03 -19.15
N VAL A 609 10.37 -46.47 -18.06
CA VAL A 609 11.29 -47.62 -18.10
C VAL A 609 10.55 -48.89 -18.51
N GLU A 610 9.36 -49.16 -17.96
CA GLU A 610 8.55 -50.33 -18.32
C GLU A 610 8.15 -50.33 -19.80
N GLN A 611 7.64 -49.21 -20.30
CA GLN A 611 7.06 -49.06 -21.64
C GLN A 611 8.09 -48.89 -22.77
N PHE A 612 9.21 -48.19 -22.53
CA PHE A 612 10.12 -47.74 -23.60
C PHE A 612 11.56 -48.24 -23.51
N ILE A 613 12.05 -48.72 -22.35
CA ILE A 613 13.40 -49.30 -22.24
C ILE A 613 13.33 -50.80 -22.57
N PRO A 614 14.09 -51.32 -23.56
CA PRO A 614 14.12 -52.75 -23.86
C PRO A 614 14.63 -53.59 -22.68
N GLU A 615 14.05 -54.77 -22.44
CA GLU A 615 14.30 -55.62 -21.26
C GLU A 615 15.80 -55.88 -20.98
N LYS A 616 16.59 -56.12 -22.02
CA LYS A 616 18.06 -56.32 -21.95
C LYS A 616 18.86 -55.10 -21.44
N TYR A 617 18.20 -53.97 -21.22
CA TYR A 617 18.76 -52.72 -20.71
C TYR A 617 17.99 -52.20 -19.47
N LYS A 618 17.03 -52.97 -18.93
CA LYS A 618 16.37 -52.62 -17.65
C LYS A 618 17.24 -53.10 -16.49
N GLU A 619 17.70 -52.19 -15.64
CA GLU A 619 18.38 -52.52 -14.40
C GLU A 619 17.37 -52.78 -13.26
N ASP A 620 17.84 -53.19 -12.08
CA ASP A 620 17.00 -53.40 -10.89
C ASP A 620 16.67 -52.08 -10.15
N THR A 621 16.28 -51.08 -10.94
CA THR A 621 16.12 -49.68 -10.55
C THR A 621 14.64 -49.29 -10.44
N TYR A 622 14.23 -48.80 -9.27
CA TYR A 622 12.94 -48.16 -9.00
C TYR A 622 13.19 -46.68 -8.65
N PHE A 623 12.31 -45.78 -9.09
CA PHE A 623 12.48 -44.31 -9.03
C PHE A 623 11.36 -43.64 -8.21
N SER A 624 11.67 -42.59 -7.45
CA SER A 624 10.69 -41.84 -6.64
C SER A 624 10.81 -40.33 -6.80
N ASP A 625 9.79 -39.62 -6.33
CA ASP A 625 9.89 -38.21 -5.98
C ASP A 625 10.71 -38.05 -4.67
N GLY A 626 11.19 -36.85 -4.36
CA GLY A 626 12.19 -36.61 -3.30
C GLY A 626 11.82 -35.50 -2.31
N VAL A 627 12.39 -35.59 -1.10
CA VAL A 627 12.25 -34.62 0.02
C VAL A 627 10.78 -34.29 0.40
N TYR A 628 9.87 -35.23 0.23
CA TYR A 628 8.86 -35.60 1.23
C TYR A 628 8.38 -37.03 0.95
N THR A 629 8.37 -37.90 1.97
CA THR A 629 7.94 -39.33 1.94
C THR A 629 8.51 -40.19 0.80
N VAL A 630 9.46 -41.06 1.14
CA VAL A 630 10.07 -42.03 0.19
C VAL A 630 9.10 -43.19 -0.11
N ASP A 631 8.08 -42.91 -0.90
CA ASP A 631 7.31 -43.93 -1.61
C ASP A 631 8.15 -44.43 -2.81
N LEU A 632 8.90 -45.52 -2.60
CA LEU A 632 9.66 -46.24 -3.64
C LEU A 632 8.97 -47.56 -4.08
N PRO A 633 8.02 -47.50 -5.03
CA PRO A 633 7.76 -48.58 -6.03
C PRO A 633 8.43 -48.79 -7.59
N ASN A 634 8.07 -50.17 -7.40
CA ASN A 634 8.10 -51.56 -7.97
C ASN A 634 9.40 -52.38 -8.09
N LYS A 635 10.47 -52.09 -7.34
CA LYS A 635 11.53 -53.10 -7.06
C LYS A 635 11.91 -53.30 -5.59
N CYS A 636 11.52 -52.39 -4.70
CA CYS A 636 11.39 -52.76 -3.29
C CYS A 636 10.25 -53.78 -3.14
N LYS A 637 10.48 -54.81 -2.31
CA LYS A 637 9.46 -55.76 -1.87
C LYS A 637 9.00 -55.35 -0.47
N PRO A 638 7.75 -55.65 -0.08
CA PRO A 638 7.37 -55.57 1.33
C PRO A 638 8.32 -56.44 2.16
N PHE A 639 8.71 -55.98 3.36
CA PHE A 639 9.56 -56.76 4.29
C PHE A 639 9.04 -58.17 4.51
N TYR A 640 7.71 -58.33 4.51
CA TYR A 640 6.99 -59.57 4.58
C TYR A 640 5.91 -59.60 3.49
N LYS A 641 5.86 -60.68 2.70
CA LYS A 641 4.83 -60.88 1.67
C LYS A 641 3.44 -60.87 2.33
N VAL A 642 2.52 -60.09 1.78
CA VAL A 642 1.11 -60.07 2.21
C VAL A 642 0.34 -61.06 1.33
N GLU A 643 -0.22 -62.08 1.96
CA GLU A 643 -1.02 -63.12 1.31
C GLU A 643 -2.52 -63.00 1.68
N SER A 644 -3.34 -63.84 1.06
CA SER A 644 -4.78 -63.99 1.33
C SER A 644 -5.02 -64.44 2.77
N LEU A 645 -5.98 -63.83 3.48
CA LEU A 645 -6.24 -64.04 4.91
C LEU A 645 -7.39 -65.04 5.12
N ASN A 646 -7.14 -66.32 4.92
CA ASN A 646 -8.16 -67.38 4.86
C ASN A 646 -8.63 -67.85 6.24
N ASN A 647 -7.85 -67.58 7.29
CA ASN A 647 -8.12 -67.94 8.68
C ASN A 647 -7.54 -66.88 9.64
N GLU A 648 -7.83 -67.03 10.94
CA GLU A 648 -7.42 -66.04 11.95
C GLU A 648 -5.91 -66.12 12.29
N ASP A 649 -5.30 -67.31 12.20
CA ASP A 649 -3.86 -67.50 12.42
C ASP A 649 -3.03 -66.74 11.37
N GLU A 650 -3.52 -66.66 10.13
CA GLU A 650 -2.94 -65.84 9.05
C GLU A 650 -3.07 -64.33 9.32
N VAL A 651 -4.14 -63.88 9.99
CA VAL A 651 -4.27 -62.49 10.45
C VAL A 651 -3.21 -62.19 11.51
N ASP A 652 -3.07 -63.03 12.54
CA ASP A 652 -2.09 -62.82 13.61
C ASP A 652 -0.63 -62.97 13.13
N ALA A 653 -0.39 -63.85 12.15
CA ALA A 653 0.90 -63.93 11.46
C ALA A 653 1.23 -62.64 10.67
N LEU A 654 0.24 -62.04 10.01
CA LEU A 654 0.42 -60.74 9.34
C LEU A 654 0.70 -59.63 10.35
N ILE A 655 -0.08 -59.52 11.44
CA ILE A 655 0.12 -58.53 12.51
C ILE A 655 1.55 -58.59 13.08
N GLN A 656 2.03 -59.77 13.50
CA GLN A 656 3.40 -59.94 14.00
C GLN A 656 4.47 -59.57 12.95
N ASN A 657 4.21 -59.80 11.67
CA ASN A 657 5.12 -59.42 10.59
C ASN A 657 5.15 -57.91 10.38
N LEU A 658 4.03 -57.20 10.57
CA LEU A 658 3.99 -55.74 10.52
C LEU A 658 4.74 -55.11 11.71
N GLU A 659 4.65 -55.67 12.92
CA GLU A 659 5.41 -55.23 14.10
C GLU A 659 6.92 -55.38 13.86
N ARG A 660 7.33 -56.54 13.34
CA ARG A 660 8.71 -56.84 13.00
C ARG A 660 9.22 -55.91 11.90
N ALA A 661 8.39 -55.55 10.93
CA ALA A 661 8.74 -54.62 9.84
C ALA A 661 9.12 -53.22 10.36
N LEU A 662 8.45 -52.71 11.39
CA LEU A 662 8.79 -51.42 12.01
C LEU A 662 10.18 -51.40 12.66
N ASN A 663 10.70 -52.58 13.00
CA ASN A 663 12.03 -52.78 13.57
C ASN A 663 13.07 -53.22 12.53
N LYS A 664 12.72 -53.28 11.24
CA LYS A 664 13.67 -53.52 10.14
C LYS A 664 14.29 -52.21 9.68
N LYS A 665 15.61 -52.23 9.45
CA LYS A 665 16.30 -51.15 8.76
C LYS A 665 15.84 -51.12 7.29
N GLU A 666 15.29 -49.99 6.87
CA GLU A 666 14.90 -49.78 5.47
C GLU A 666 16.11 -49.87 4.52
N SER A 667 15.84 -50.32 3.31
CA SER A 667 16.84 -50.67 2.32
C SER A 667 16.28 -50.53 0.91
N TYR A 668 17.18 -50.57 -0.07
CA TYR A 668 16.82 -50.53 -1.49
C TYR A 668 16.03 -51.77 -1.97
N GLN A 669 16.06 -52.89 -1.25
CA GLN A 669 15.25 -54.09 -1.56
C GLN A 669 13.96 -54.20 -0.73
N TYR A 670 13.90 -53.56 0.44
CA TYR A 670 12.78 -53.68 1.37
C TYR A 670 12.58 -52.39 2.17
N ASN A 671 11.36 -51.85 2.15
CA ASN A 671 10.97 -50.63 2.85
C ASN A 671 9.52 -50.69 3.39
N LEU A 672 9.16 -49.72 4.22
CA LEU A 672 7.84 -49.65 4.84
C LEU A 672 6.76 -49.17 3.86
N ALA A 673 7.12 -48.36 2.85
CA ALA A 673 6.19 -47.88 1.83
C ALA A 673 5.59 -49.03 1.00
N THR A 674 6.41 -49.95 0.50
CA THR A 674 5.92 -51.14 -0.22
C THR A 674 5.26 -52.17 0.70
N GLN A 675 5.57 -52.18 2.00
CA GLN A 675 4.77 -52.92 2.99
C GLN A 675 3.33 -52.37 3.07
N LYS A 676 3.17 -51.04 3.15
CA LYS A 676 1.85 -50.37 3.11
C LYS A 676 1.11 -50.62 1.78
N GLU A 677 1.81 -50.49 0.66
CA GLU A 677 1.23 -50.72 -0.67
C GLU A 677 0.81 -52.18 -0.90
N ALA A 678 1.60 -53.15 -0.44
CA ALA A 678 1.22 -54.57 -0.50
C ALA A 678 0.00 -54.89 0.38
N ILE A 679 -0.09 -54.30 1.58
CA ILE A 679 -1.28 -54.40 2.46
C ILE A 679 -2.52 -53.89 1.72
N VAL A 680 -2.46 -52.68 1.14
CA VAL A 680 -3.59 -52.10 0.39
C VAL A 680 -3.91 -52.92 -0.86
N THR A 681 -2.91 -53.36 -1.62
CA THR A 681 -3.12 -54.09 -2.89
C THR A 681 -3.77 -55.45 -2.68
N THR A 682 -3.33 -56.22 -1.68
CA THR A 682 -3.96 -57.52 -1.36
C THR A 682 -5.34 -57.31 -0.72
N LEU A 683 -5.46 -56.44 0.29
CA LEU A 683 -6.69 -56.31 1.08
C LEU A 683 -7.75 -55.36 0.51
N THR A 684 -7.53 -54.77 -0.67
CA THR A 684 -8.60 -54.12 -1.47
C THR A 684 -9.13 -55.01 -2.61
N ASN A 685 -8.56 -56.21 -2.79
CA ASN A 685 -8.92 -57.12 -3.87
C ASN A 685 -10.35 -57.67 -3.71
N LYS A 686 -11.12 -57.68 -4.80
CA LYS A 686 -12.51 -58.16 -4.83
C LYS A 686 -12.67 -59.64 -4.47
N GLU A 687 -11.69 -60.49 -4.79
CA GLU A 687 -11.73 -61.91 -4.43
C GLU A 687 -11.40 -62.16 -2.96
N GLU A 688 -10.62 -61.27 -2.34
CA GLU A 688 -10.30 -61.31 -0.91
C GLU A 688 -11.58 -61.04 -0.10
N TRP A 689 -12.25 -59.91 -0.36
CA TRP A 689 -13.49 -59.54 0.32
C TRP A 689 -14.65 -60.54 0.10
N LYS A 690 -14.72 -61.18 -1.09
CA LYS A 690 -15.72 -62.24 -1.34
C LYS A 690 -15.59 -63.46 -0.44
N LYS A 691 -14.37 -63.82 -0.03
CA LYS A 691 -14.07 -65.09 0.66
C LYS A 691 -13.76 -64.88 2.14
N ASN A 692 -13.02 -63.82 2.44
CA ASN A 692 -12.26 -63.63 3.68
C ASN A 692 -12.65 -62.36 4.45
N LYS A 693 -13.82 -61.76 4.18
CA LYS A 693 -14.20 -60.45 4.77
C LYS A 693 -14.05 -60.36 6.29
N LYS A 694 -14.36 -61.43 7.04
CA LYS A 694 -14.22 -61.47 8.50
C LYS A 694 -12.77 -61.30 8.95
N GLN A 695 -11.83 -61.88 8.21
CA GLN A 695 -10.41 -61.80 8.49
C GLN A 695 -9.84 -60.43 8.07
N VAL A 696 -10.35 -59.83 6.99
CA VAL A 696 -10.00 -58.43 6.62
C VAL A 696 -10.56 -57.44 7.66
N GLU A 697 -11.79 -57.63 8.14
CA GLU A 697 -12.38 -56.90 9.28
C GLU A 697 -11.55 -57.08 10.55
N SER A 698 -11.13 -58.31 10.88
CA SER A 698 -10.27 -58.59 12.04
C SER A 698 -8.91 -57.90 11.94
N PHE A 699 -8.26 -57.96 10.77
CA PHE A 699 -7.01 -57.26 10.50
C PHE A 699 -7.14 -55.74 10.70
N ILE A 700 -8.19 -55.13 10.13
CA ILE A 700 -8.49 -53.69 10.30
C ILE A 700 -8.59 -53.33 11.79
N LEU A 701 -9.34 -54.12 12.56
CA LEU A 701 -9.55 -53.83 13.97
C LEU A 701 -8.30 -54.10 14.82
N LYS A 702 -7.51 -55.15 14.54
CA LYS A 702 -6.25 -55.45 15.23
C LYS A 702 -5.19 -54.37 15.00
N VAL A 703 -4.99 -53.89 13.76
CA VAL A 703 -4.04 -52.79 13.46
C VAL A 703 -4.43 -51.48 14.14
N VAL A 704 -5.74 -51.23 14.32
CA VAL A 704 -6.26 -50.02 14.96
C VAL A 704 -6.26 -50.11 16.49
N ASP A 705 -6.40 -51.31 17.04
CA ASP A 705 -6.33 -51.58 18.49
C ASP A 705 -4.91 -51.54 19.05
N ASP A 706 -3.89 -51.92 18.26
CA ASP A 706 -2.48 -51.84 18.65
C ASP A 706 -1.93 -50.39 18.65
N ASP A 707 -1.12 -50.03 19.65
CA ASP A 707 -0.58 -48.68 19.83
C ASP A 707 0.60 -48.34 18.91
N VAL A 708 1.31 -49.37 18.40
CA VAL A 708 2.56 -49.22 17.63
C VAL A 708 2.29 -49.28 16.13
N LEU A 709 1.41 -50.19 15.68
CA LEU A 709 1.03 -50.41 14.29
C LEU A 709 0.12 -49.30 13.74
N VAL A 710 -0.78 -48.77 14.56
CA VAL A 710 -1.72 -47.71 14.14
C VAL A 710 -0.99 -46.47 13.62
N VAL A 711 0.12 -46.06 14.26
CA VAL A 711 0.85 -44.83 13.91
C VAL A 711 1.36 -44.82 12.45
N PRO A 712 2.03 -45.88 11.95
CA PRO A 712 2.46 -45.97 10.55
C PRO A 712 1.41 -46.51 9.57
N TYR A 713 0.49 -47.39 9.98
CA TYR A 713 -0.39 -48.12 9.04
C TYR A 713 -1.82 -47.57 8.93
N LEU A 714 -2.25 -46.61 9.75
CA LEU A 714 -3.63 -46.08 9.73
C LEU A 714 -4.07 -45.58 8.33
N SER A 715 -3.20 -44.92 7.57
CA SER A 715 -3.53 -44.47 6.20
C SER A 715 -3.69 -45.61 5.19
N SER A 716 -3.13 -46.80 5.47
CA SER A 716 -3.36 -48.02 4.68
C SER A 716 -4.69 -48.67 5.04
N VAL A 717 -5.00 -48.74 6.34
CA VAL A 717 -6.32 -49.19 6.84
C VAL A 717 -7.45 -48.31 6.30
N ASN A 718 -7.26 -46.98 6.29
CA ASN A 718 -8.20 -46.02 5.73
C ASN A 718 -8.52 -46.29 4.26
N LYS A 719 -7.51 -46.58 3.44
CA LYS A 719 -7.69 -46.92 2.01
C LYS A 719 -8.41 -48.25 1.82
N ILE A 720 -8.20 -49.24 2.70
CA ILE A 720 -8.95 -50.50 2.71
C ILE A 720 -10.42 -50.27 3.03
N ILE A 721 -10.73 -49.45 4.06
CA ILE A 721 -12.10 -49.09 4.44
C ILE A 721 -12.81 -48.30 3.32
N ILE A 722 -12.13 -47.31 2.72
CA ILE A 722 -12.67 -46.57 1.56
C ILE A 722 -12.99 -47.54 0.42
N ALA A 723 -12.11 -48.51 0.13
CA ALA A 723 -12.33 -49.47 -0.94
C ALA A 723 -13.50 -50.43 -0.66
N SER A 724 -13.70 -50.89 0.59
CA SER A 724 -14.81 -51.80 0.92
C SER A 724 -16.17 -51.10 0.84
N LEU A 725 -16.24 -49.83 1.25
CA LEU A 725 -17.42 -48.98 1.08
C LEU A 725 -17.68 -48.66 -0.40
N LYS A 726 -16.66 -48.16 -1.12
CA LYS A 726 -16.79 -47.67 -2.50
C LYS A 726 -17.13 -48.75 -3.54
N ASN A 727 -16.78 -50.01 -3.26
CA ASN A 727 -17.04 -51.14 -4.15
C ASN A 727 -18.16 -52.06 -3.65
N GLU A 728 -18.92 -51.63 -2.63
CA GLU A 728 -20.06 -52.37 -2.05
C GLU A 728 -19.69 -53.81 -1.61
N TYR A 729 -18.50 -53.98 -1.03
CA TYR A 729 -18.00 -55.28 -0.56
C TYR A 729 -18.66 -55.76 0.74
N LEU A 730 -19.24 -54.83 1.51
CA LEU A 730 -20.04 -55.07 2.71
C LEU A 730 -21.46 -54.56 2.47
N ASN A 731 -22.45 -55.21 3.08
CA ASN A 731 -23.79 -54.63 3.16
C ASN A 731 -23.82 -53.49 4.20
N THR A 732 -24.87 -52.67 4.20
CA THR A 732 -24.98 -51.47 5.06
C THR A 732 -24.80 -51.78 6.55
N GLU A 733 -25.38 -52.87 7.08
CA GLU A 733 -25.27 -53.23 8.51
C GLU A 733 -23.84 -53.65 8.87
N GLU A 734 -23.19 -54.41 7.99
CA GLU A 734 -21.79 -54.83 8.16
C GLU A 734 -20.82 -53.63 8.08
N ALA A 735 -21.05 -52.72 7.13
CA ALA A 735 -20.28 -51.49 6.96
C ALA A 735 -20.45 -50.54 8.16
N ASP A 736 -21.69 -50.30 8.60
CA ASP A 736 -22.01 -49.47 9.77
C ASP A 736 -21.31 -50.02 11.03
N LYS A 737 -21.34 -51.34 11.22
CA LYS A 737 -20.69 -52.03 12.35
C LYS A 737 -19.16 -51.91 12.30
N LEU A 738 -18.54 -52.07 11.12
CA LEU A 738 -17.10 -51.89 10.96
C LEU A 738 -16.66 -50.47 11.31
N ILE A 739 -17.40 -49.46 10.83
CA ILE A 739 -17.12 -48.03 11.10
C ILE A 739 -17.32 -47.69 12.59
N SER A 740 -18.37 -48.22 13.22
CA SER A 740 -18.60 -48.08 14.68
C SER A 740 -17.42 -48.62 15.50
N ASN A 741 -16.99 -49.85 15.20
CA ASN A 741 -15.85 -50.49 15.88
C ASN A 741 -14.54 -49.72 15.65
N TYR A 742 -14.29 -49.27 14.41
CA TYR A 742 -13.12 -48.48 14.03
C TYR A 742 -12.99 -47.19 14.85
N PHE A 743 -14.07 -46.39 14.96
CA PHE A 743 -14.05 -45.19 15.79
C PHE A 743 -13.98 -45.49 17.29
N GLN A 744 -14.65 -46.55 17.76
CA GLN A 744 -14.55 -46.97 19.16
C GLN A 744 -13.11 -47.31 19.56
N LYS A 745 -12.36 -48.02 18.71
CA LYS A 745 -10.93 -48.33 18.95
C LYS A 745 -10.02 -47.10 18.86
N LEU A 746 -10.35 -46.12 18.02
CA LEU A 746 -9.59 -44.86 17.91
C LEU A 746 -9.91 -43.82 18.99
N SER A 747 -10.91 -44.05 19.85
CA SER A 747 -11.31 -43.12 20.91
C SER A 747 -10.17 -42.70 21.86
N GLY A 748 -9.17 -43.56 22.08
CA GLY A 748 -7.94 -43.24 22.84
C GLY A 748 -6.79 -42.65 22.01
N LYS A 749 -6.88 -42.63 20.68
CA LYS A 749 -5.77 -42.42 19.72
C LYS A 749 -5.92 -41.17 18.85
N GLN A 750 -6.65 -40.20 19.41
CA GLN A 750 -7.36 -39.11 18.73
C GLN A 750 -6.48 -38.29 17.77
N ILE A 751 -5.30 -37.82 18.23
CA ILE A 751 -4.36 -37.00 17.45
C ILE A 751 -3.91 -37.64 16.12
N LEU A 752 -3.90 -38.98 16.02
CA LEU A 752 -3.49 -39.67 14.80
C LEU A 752 -4.51 -39.53 13.66
N VAL A 753 -5.78 -39.39 14.00
CA VAL A 753 -6.91 -39.43 13.06
C VAL A 753 -7.00 -38.14 12.24
N LEU A 754 -6.73 -36.98 12.86
CA LEU A 754 -6.78 -35.66 12.19
C LEU A 754 -5.43 -35.23 11.57
N LYS A 755 -4.64 -36.20 11.09
CA LYS A 755 -3.49 -35.92 10.22
C LYS A 755 -3.96 -35.82 8.77
N ILE A 756 -3.30 -34.98 7.97
CA ILE A 756 -3.60 -34.79 6.53
C ILE A 756 -3.60 -36.12 5.77
N GLU A 757 -2.68 -37.04 6.12
CA GLU A 757 -2.58 -38.40 5.56
C GLU A 757 -3.82 -39.31 5.79
N ASN A 758 -4.71 -38.93 6.71
CA ASN A 758 -5.88 -39.70 7.14
C ASN A 758 -7.23 -39.00 6.84
N ASP A 759 -7.19 -37.74 6.40
CA ASP A 759 -8.38 -36.93 6.09
C ASP A 759 -9.23 -37.51 4.95
N GLU A 760 -8.63 -38.36 4.11
CA GLU A 760 -9.29 -39.04 2.98
C GLU A 760 -10.51 -39.87 3.42
N LEU A 761 -10.40 -40.66 4.51
CA LEU A 761 -11.53 -41.47 4.99
C LEU A 761 -12.61 -40.60 5.65
N LEU A 762 -12.21 -39.60 6.45
CA LEU A 762 -13.13 -38.72 7.16
C LEU A 762 -13.97 -37.92 6.15
N THR A 763 -13.30 -37.34 5.16
CA THR A 763 -13.92 -36.65 4.03
C THR A 763 -14.73 -37.60 3.15
N TYR A 764 -14.31 -38.86 2.95
CA TYR A 764 -15.12 -39.85 2.24
C TYR A 764 -16.44 -40.13 2.95
N LEU A 765 -16.43 -40.34 4.27
CA LEU A 765 -17.62 -40.64 5.08
C LEU A 765 -18.61 -39.47 5.08
N VAL A 766 -18.17 -38.21 5.22
CA VAL A 766 -19.05 -37.02 5.18
C VAL A 766 -19.60 -36.72 3.76
N ASN A 767 -19.06 -37.37 2.73
CA ASN A 767 -19.51 -37.21 1.35
C ASN A 767 -20.35 -38.39 0.82
N ASN A 768 -20.11 -39.62 1.30
CA ASN A 768 -20.65 -40.85 0.71
C ASN A 768 -21.14 -41.88 1.76
N GLY A 769 -20.98 -41.62 3.06
CA GLY A 769 -21.31 -42.56 4.12
C GLY A 769 -22.82 -42.66 4.40
N SER A 770 -23.21 -43.77 5.06
CA SER A 770 -24.57 -43.94 5.58
C SER A 770 -24.85 -42.92 6.71
N GLY A 771 -26.14 -42.69 7.02
CA GLY A 771 -26.51 -41.83 8.16
C GLY A 771 -25.90 -42.32 9.48
N ASN A 772 -25.87 -43.63 9.71
CA ASN A 772 -25.24 -44.24 10.89
C ASN A 772 -23.72 -44.02 10.91
N GLN A 773 -23.04 -44.16 9.77
CA GLN A 773 -21.59 -43.94 9.64
C GLN A 773 -21.22 -42.48 9.93
N VAL A 774 -22.03 -41.53 9.47
CA VAL A 774 -21.86 -40.11 9.79
C VAL A 774 -22.18 -39.83 11.26
N GLU A 775 -23.17 -40.51 11.86
CA GLU A 775 -23.45 -40.40 13.30
C GLU A 775 -22.30 -40.94 14.17
N TYR A 776 -21.66 -42.06 13.79
CA TYR A 776 -20.47 -42.56 14.46
C TYR A 776 -19.27 -41.59 14.34
N LEU A 777 -19.06 -41.01 13.16
CA LEU A 777 -18.03 -39.97 12.97
C LEU A 777 -18.34 -38.69 13.76
N CYS A 778 -19.60 -38.26 13.80
CA CYS A 778 -20.04 -37.09 14.56
C CYS A 778 -19.85 -37.30 16.06
N LYS A 779 -20.24 -38.47 16.57
CA LYS A 779 -19.95 -38.90 17.95
C LYS A 779 -18.44 -38.89 18.24
N PHE A 780 -17.62 -39.47 17.35
CA PHE A 780 -16.18 -39.49 17.53
C PHE A 780 -15.59 -38.07 17.61
N LEU A 781 -15.94 -37.18 16.67
CA LEU A 781 -15.43 -35.80 16.61
C LEU A 781 -15.92 -34.89 17.74
N ILE A 782 -17.04 -35.21 18.41
CA ILE A 782 -17.62 -34.34 19.43
C ILE A 782 -17.53 -34.97 20.83
N ASN A 783 -18.07 -36.17 21.02
CA ASN A 783 -18.12 -36.80 22.34
C ASN A 783 -16.77 -37.43 22.73
N ASP A 784 -16.10 -38.10 21.79
CA ASP A 784 -14.88 -38.84 22.11
C ASP A 784 -13.63 -37.93 22.00
N PHE A 785 -13.50 -37.10 20.97
CA PHE A 785 -12.32 -36.26 20.71
C PHE A 785 -12.16 -35.09 21.71
N GLU A 786 -10.95 -34.91 22.26
CA GLU A 786 -10.58 -33.84 23.18
C GLU A 786 -10.01 -32.62 22.45
N LEU A 787 -10.83 -31.56 22.30
CA LEU A 787 -10.49 -30.37 21.51
C LEU A 787 -9.22 -29.64 21.99
N VAL A 788 -8.81 -29.83 23.24
CA VAL A 788 -7.54 -29.30 23.78
C VAL A 788 -6.29 -29.85 23.10
N GLN A 789 -6.42 -30.97 22.36
CA GLN A 789 -5.36 -31.57 21.55
C GLN A 789 -5.22 -30.93 20.14
N LEU A 790 -6.09 -30.00 19.77
CA LEU A 790 -6.04 -29.32 18.47
C LEU A 790 -4.98 -28.21 18.45
N ASN A 791 -4.11 -28.23 17.44
CA ASN A 791 -3.11 -27.20 17.21
C ASN A 791 -3.70 -26.07 16.36
N PHE A 792 -3.60 -24.82 16.84
CA PHE A 792 -4.09 -23.62 16.15
C PHE A 792 -2.94 -22.76 15.55
N TYR A 793 -1.71 -23.27 15.63
CA TYR A 793 -0.47 -22.60 15.27
C TYR A 793 0.49 -23.61 14.63
N ILE A 794 1.50 -23.14 13.88
CA ILE A 794 2.55 -23.98 13.31
C ILE A 794 3.76 -24.05 14.25
N SER A 795 3.99 -23.03 15.09
CA SER A 795 4.99 -23.06 16.16
C SER A 795 4.60 -22.30 17.44
N ASP A 796 5.24 -22.64 18.57
CA ASP A 796 5.05 -21.98 19.87
C ASP A 796 5.34 -20.46 19.86
N SER A 797 6.16 -20.00 18.91
CA SER A 797 6.42 -18.56 18.71
C SER A 797 5.15 -17.80 18.31
N GLU A 798 4.24 -18.47 17.60
CA GLU A 798 3.00 -17.91 17.06
C GLU A 798 1.88 -17.94 18.09
N ALA A 799 1.89 -18.92 19.01
CA ALA A 799 0.98 -18.98 20.15
C ALA A 799 1.03 -17.70 21.02
N LYS A 800 2.17 -16.99 21.02
CA LYS A 800 2.35 -15.69 21.72
C LYS A 800 1.75 -14.49 20.99
N ARG A 801 1.29 -14.62 19.73
CA ARG A 801 0.66 -13.53 18.97
C ARG A 801 -0.74 -13.20 19.52
N LYS A 802 -1.12 -11.91 19.43
CA LYS A 802 -2.40 -11.38 19.92
C LYS A 802 -3.62 -12.01 19.21
N TRP A 803 -3.49 -12.56 18.01
CA TRP A 803 -4.55 -13.29 17.29
C TRP A 803 -4.02 -14.50 16.54
N ILE A 804 -4.92 -15.42 16.20
CA ILE A 804 -4.67 -16.55 15.28
C ILE A 804 -4.62 -15.99 13.86
N LYS A 805 -3.62 -16.38 13.05
CA LYS A 805 -3.45 -15.85 11.69
C LYS A 805 -4.01 -16.85 10.67
N PRO A 806 -4.81 -16.41 9.67
CA PRO A 806 -5.58 -17.37 8.86
C PRO A 806 -4.68 -18.22 7.95
N SER A 807 -3.67 -17.61 7.33
CA SER A 807 -2.70 -18.30 6.45
C SER A 807 -1.86 -19.38 7.14
N GLU A 808 -1.84 -19.40 8.47
CA GLU A 808 -1.16 -20.41 9.29
C GLU A 808 -2.18 -21.43 9.82
N PHE A 809 -3.35 -20.98 10.28
CA PHE A 809 -4.46 -21.82 10.74
C PHE A 809 -4.91 -22.85 9.68
N VAL A 810 -5.00 -22.47 8.40
CA VAL A 810 -5.38 -23.40 7.31
C VAL A 810 -4.42 -24.57 7.09
N ARG A 811 -3.29 -24.62 7.81
CA ARG A 811 -2.28 -25.69 7.76
C ARG A 811 -2.29 -26.60 9.00
N THR A 812 -3.26 -26.45 9.91
CA THR A 812 -3.28 -27.19 11.18
C THR A 812 -4.47 -28.14 11.31
N ASN A 813 -4.35 -29.15 12.19
CA ASN A 813 -5.41 -30.13 12.43
C ASN A 813 -6.69 -29.50 13.03
N ALA A 814 -6.60 -28.34 13.67
CA ALA A 814 -7.77 -27.56 14.10
C ALA A 814 -8.62 -27.07 12.91
N PHE A 815 -8.01 -26.76 11.77
CA PHE A 815 -8.75 -26.37 10.56
C PHE A 815 -9.41 -27.58 9.90
N SER A 816 -8.71 -28.72 9.78
CA SER A 816 -9.30 -29.99 9.31
C SER A 816 -10.49 -30.42 10.17
N TYR A 817 -10.36 -30.34 11.50
CA TYR A 817 -11.47 -30.55 12.44
C TYR A 817 -12.68 -29.64 12.12
N CYS A 818 -12.42 -28.34 11.97
CA CYS A 818 -13.46 -27.36 11.68
C CYS A 818 -14.17 -27.64 10.34
N LEU A 819 -13.43 -28.01 9.28
CA LEU A 819 -14.01 -28.36 7.98
C LEU A 819 -14.91 -29.60 8.06
N LEU A 820 -14.47 -30.65 8.75
CA LEU A 820 -15.23 -31.89 8.90
C LEU A 820 -16.53 -31.68 9.69
N VAL A 821 -16.46 -31.07 10.87
CA VAL A 821 -17.65 -30.80 11.71
C VAL A 821 -18.62 -29.85 11.02
N ARG A 822 -18.12 -28.81 10.31
CA ARG A 822 -18.94 -27.91 9.48
C ARG A 822 -19.61 -28.61 8.31
N SER A 823 -18.95 -29.60 7.72
CA SER A 823 -19.54 -30.40 6.64
C SER A 823 -20.64 -31.33 7.16
N ILE A 824 -20.54 -31.80 8.41
CA ILE A 824 -21.60 -32.55 9.10
C ILE A 824 -22.77 -31.62 9.49
N GLU A 825 -22.49 -30.46 10.11
CA GLU A 825 -23.44 -29.37 10.42
C GLU A 825 -24.36 -29.07 9.21
N GLN A 826 -23.75 -28.88 8.03
CA GLN A 826 -24.46 -28.43 6.83
C GLN A 826 -25.19 -29.53 6.07
N LYS A 827 -24.69 -30.78 6.08
CA LYS A 827 -25.28 -31.90 5.31
C LYS A 827 -26.21 -32.79 6.12
N TYR A 828 -25.96 -32.90 7.42
CA TYR A 828 -26.66 -33.81 8.32
C TYR A 828 -27.06 -33.08 9.63
N PRO A 829 -27.81 -31.95 9.55
CA PRO A 829 -28.16 -31.17 10.74
C PRO A 829 -28.89 -32.01 11.79
N GLN A 830 -29.79 -32.90 11.38
CA GLN A 830 -30.52 -33.84 12.24
C GLN A 830 -29.64 -34.83 13.01
N ILE A 831 -28.39 -35.05 12.56
CA ILE A 831 -27.37 -35.80 13.31
C ILE A 831 -26.64 -34.85 14.25
N PHE A 832 -26.16 -33.70 13.74
CA PHE A 832 -25.41 -32.72 14.52
C PHE A 832 -26.19 -32.15 15.71
N GLU A 833 -27.50 -31.93 15.56
CA GLU A 833 -28.44 -31.49 16.61
C GLU A 833 -28.35 -32.34 17.89
N LYS A 834 -28.14 -33.66 17.75
CA LYS A 834 -27.97 -34.60 18.88
C LYS A 834 -26.71 -34.34 19.73
N TYR A 835 -25.75 -33.59 19.21
CA TYR A 835 -24.42 -33.37 19.78
C TYR A 835 -24.09 -31.90 20.05
N ILE A 836 -25.05 -30.98 19.88
CA ILE A 836 -24.83 -29.53 20.09
C ILE A 836 -24.40 -29.22 21.53
N GLU A 837 -25.08 -29.78 22.55
CA GLU A 837 -24.73 -29.54 23.96
C GLU A 837 -23.29 -30.03 24.31
N PRO A 838 -22.89 -31.28 24.02
CA PRO A 838 -21.49 -31.73 24.16
C PRO A 838 -20.47 -30.87 23.39
N PHE A 839 -20.81 -30.43 22.18
CA PHE A 839 -19.93 -29.57 21.37
C PHE A 839 -19.70 -28.20 22.03
N ILE A 840 -20.77 -27.56 22.50
CA ILE A 840 -20.72 -26.27 23.19
C ILE A 840 -19.88 -26.38 24.47
N ASP A 841 -20.09 -27.41 25.29
CA ASP A 841 -19.32 -27.65 26.51
C ASP A 841 -17.81 -27.85 26.23
N LYS A 842 -17.44 -28.71 25.27
CA LYS A 842 -16.02 -28.92 24.92
C LYS A 842 -15.36 -27.66 24.33
N VAL A 843 -16.08 -26.88 23.52
CA VAL A 843 -15.54 -25.59 23.01
C VAL A 843 -15.39 -24.58 24.13
N ASN A 844 -16.33 -24.54 25.09
CA ASN A 844 -16.25 -23.63 26.25
C ASN A 844 -15.04 -23.90 27.16
N LYS A 845 -14.57 -25.16 27.22
CA LYS A 845 -13.37 -25.61 27.93
C LYS A 845 -12.04 -25.24 27.25
N LEU A 846 -12.04 -24.80 25.99
CA LEU A 846 -10.82 -24.36 25.30
C LEU A 846 -10.21 -23.09 25.90
N ARG A 847 -8.89 -22.94 25.70
CA ARG A 847 -8.17 -21.68 25.98
C ARG A 847 -8.85 -20.51 25.28
N SER A 848 -8.84 -19.34 25.92
CA SER A 848 -9.71 -18.20 25.54
C SER A 848 -9.47 -17.62 24.14
N LYS A 849 -8.32 -17.86 23.49
CA LYS A 849 -8.08 -17.40 22.11
C LYS A 849 -8.72 -18.37 21.10
N GLU A 850 -8.46 -19.65 21.32
CA GLU A 850 -8.91 -20.79 20.55
C GLU A 850 -10.43 -20.98 20.63
N ARG A 851 -11.00 -20.90 21.85
CA ARG A 851 -12.45 -20.90 22.10
C ARG A 851 -13.17 -19.87 21.24
N ARG A 852 -12.78 -18.59 21.39
CA ARG A 852 -13.39 -17.48 20.65
C ARG A 852 -13.30 -17.67 19.15
N HIS A 853 -12.22 -18.27 18.67
CA HIS A 853 -12.03 -18.53 17.25
C HIS A 853 -12.99 -19.61 16.73
N ILE A 854 -13.12 -20.75 17.43
CA ILE A 854 -14.10 -21.78 17.08
C ILE A 854 -15.54 -21.27 17.21
N LYS A 855 -15.86 -20.46 18.24
CA LYS A 855 -17.16 -19.78 18.32
C LYS A 855 -17.43 -18.83 17.15
N GLY A 856 -16.38 -18.28 16.52
CA GLY A 856 -16.49 -17.59 15.23
C GLY A 856 -16.77 -18.54 14.06
N VAL A 857 -16.04 -19.66 13.98
CA VAL A 857 -16.19 -20.65 12.90
C VAL A 857 -17.60 -21.26 12.88
N PHE A 858 -18.20 -21.50 14.05
CA PHE A 858 -19.54 -22.09 14.24
C PHE A 858 -20.54 -21.06 14.79
N TYR A 859 -20.41 -19.80 14.39
CA TYR A 859 -21.13 -18.66 14.96
C TYR A 859 -22.65 -18.82 15.09
N GLN A 860 -23.33 -19.48 14.15
CA GLN A 860 -24.78 -19.65 14.26
C GLN A 860 -25.16 -20.61 15.40
N VAL A 861 -24.45 -21.74 15.54
CA VAL A 861 -24.66 -22.71 16.63
C VAL A 861 -24.57 -22.02 18.00
N PHE A 862 -23.53 -21.20 18.20
CA PHE A 862 -23.37 -20.45 19.45
C PHE A 862 -24.33 -19.26 19.58
N LYS A 863 -24.70 -18.59 18.48
CA LYS A 863 -25.68 -17.48 18.50
C LYS A 863 -27.10 -17.94 18.82
N GLU A 864 -27.47 -19.15 18.42
CA GLU A 864 -28.81 -19.70 18.64
C GLU A 864 -28.95 -20.34 20.03
N ASN A 865 -27.89 -20.94 20.57
CA ASN A 865 -27.91 -21.62 21.87
C ASN A 865 -27.36 -20.75 23.04
N GLU A 866 -26.37 -19.89 22.78
CA GLU A 866 -25.71 -19.00 23.77
C GLU A 866 -25.77 -17.53 23.32
N SER A 867 -26.95 -17.05 22.88
CA SER A 867 -27.13 -15.72 22.24
C SER A 867 -26.57 -14.49 22.97
N SER A 868 -26.32 -14.59 24.28
CA SER A 868 -25.77 -13.54 25.15
C SER A 868 -24.26 -13.70 25.45
N ASP A 869 -23.57 -14.67 24.85
CA ASP A 869 -22.14 -14.93 25.08
C ASP A 869 -21.27 -13.72 24.68
N PRO A 870 -20.51 -13.11 25.61
CA PRO A 870 -19.63 -11.98 25.32
C PRO A 870 -18.48 -12.35 24.38
N ASP A 871 -18.10 -13.63 24.25
CA ASP A 871 -17.07 -14.06 23.31
C ASP A 871 -17.51 -13.89 21.84
N LEU A 872 -18.82 -13.89 21.54
CA LEU A 872 -19.37 -13.71 20.19
C LEU A 872 -19.17 -12.32 19.60
N ALA A 873 -18.93 -11.30 20.41
CA ALA A 873 -18.62 -9.94 19.95
C ALA A 873 -17.11 -9.67 19.83
N THR A 874 -16.25 -10.67 20.07
CA THR A 874 -14.80 -10.45 20.17
C THR A 874 -14.05 -10.45 18.84
N MET A 875 -12.90 -9.78 18.84
CA MET A 875 -11.92 -9.76 17.75
C MET A 875 -11.55 -11.15 17.19
N GLN A 876 -11.43 -12.18 18.04
CA GLN A 876 -11.07 -13.53 17.60
C GLN A 876 -12.26 -14.26 16.97
N CYS A 877 -13.48 -14.01 17.49
CA CYS A 877 -14.73 -14.50 16.92
C CYS A 877 -14.94 -13.91 15.52
N PHE A 878 -14.72 -12.61 15.33
CA PHE A 878 -14.82 -11.99 14.00
C PHE A 878 -13.84 -12.58 12.97
N LEU A 879 -12.62 -12.94 13.41
CA LEU A 879 -11.66 -13.65 12.55
C LEU A 879 -12.17 -15.04 12.19
N GLY A 880 -12.60 -15.85 13.17
CA GLY A 880 -13.13 -17.20 12.92
C GLY A 880 -14.41 -17.18 12.06
N PHE A 881 -15.28 -16.20 12.28
CA PHE A 881 -16.46 -15.93 11.45
C PHE A 881 -16.05 -15.65 10.00
N SER A 882 -14.99 -14.85 9.80
CA SER A 882 -14.51 -14.48 8.46
C SER A 882 -13.76 -15.59 7.71
N HIS A 883 -13.44 -16.70 8.37
CA HIS A 883 -12.96 -17.92 7.68
C HIS A 883 -14.13 -18.75 7.11
N SER A 884 -15.36 -18.48 7.55
CA SER A 884 -16.46 -19.43 7.53
C SER A 884 -17.75 -18.86 6.90
N TYR A 885 -18.01 -17.57 7.06
CA TYR A 885 -19.24 -16.90 6.65
C TYR A 885 -18.95 -15.53 6.03
N TYR A 886 -19.72 -15.16 5.01
CA TYR A 886 -19.78 -13.77 4.55
C TYR A 886 -20.68 -12.94 5.46
N LEU A 887 -20.24 -11.73 5.80
CA LEU A 887 -21.01 -10.81 6.63
C LEU A 887 -22.23 -10.27 5.86
N GLY A 888 -23.42 -10.53 6.40
CA GLY A 888 -24.69 -9.96 5.97
C GLY A 888 -25.30 -9.04 7.03
N GLN A 889 -26.28 -8.22 6.63
CA GLN A 889 -26.88 -7.15 7.45
C GLN A 889 -27.32 -7.58 8.86
N LYS A 890 -27.82 -8.82 9.05
CA LYS A 890 -28.24 -9.36 10.37
C LYS A 890 -27.12 -9.49 11.41
N ASN A 891 -25.86 -9.59 10.98
CA ASN A 891 -24.69 -9.71 11.85
C ASN A 891 -23.80 -8.45 11.84
N ALA A 892 -23.96 -7.58 10.83
CA ALA A 892 -23.12 -6.41 10.54
C ALA A 892 -23.31 -5.21 11.49
N LYS A 893 -23.47 -5.49 12.78
CA LYS A 893 -23.43 -4.56 13.91
C LYS A 893 -22.84 -5.21 15.17
N THR A 894 -22.89 -6.54 15.27
CA THR A 894 -22.35 -7.32 16.41
C THR A 894 -20.83 -7.25 16.48
N PHE A 895 -20.15 -6.95 15.37
CA PHE A 895 -18.69 -6.92 15.30
C PHE A 895 -18.11 -5.50 15.21
N LYS A 896 -18.91 -4.45 15.35
CA LYS A 896 -18.50 -3.03 15.24
C LYS A 896 -17.23 -2.72 16.04
N ASP A 897 -17.21 -3.05 17.33
CA ASP A 897 -16.07 -2.75 18.20
C ASP A 897 -14.87 -3.68 17.96
N ALA A 898 -15.13 -4.93 17.56
CA ALA A 898 -14.08 -5.85 17.10
C ALA A 898 -13.38 -5.32 15.83
N ALA A 899 -14.14 -4.85 14.85
CA ALA A 899 -13.65 -4.25 13.62
C ALA A 899 -12.88 -2.93 13.87
N ILE A 900 -13.41 -2.03 14.70
CA ILE A 900 -12.71 -0.79 15.09
C ILE A 900 -11.40 -1.11 15.85
N SER A 901 -11.38 -2.17 16.67
CA SER A 901 -10.17 -2.64 17.36
C SER A 901 -9.15 -3.24 16.39
N LEU A 902 -9.58 -3.98 15.37
CA LEU A 902 -8.73 -4.48 14.29
C LEU A 902 -8.12 -3.34 13.46
N LEU A 903 -8.92 -2.32 13.10
CA LEU A 903 -8.48 -1.10 12.42
C LEU A 903 -7.54 -0.22 13.26
N LYS A 904 -7.30 -0.56 14.53
CA LYS A 904 -6.29 0.04 15.41
C LYS A 904 -5.14 -0.91 15.76
N SER A 905 -5.09 -2.09 15.13
CA SER A 905 -4.08 -3.14 15.35
C SER A 905 -3.14 -3.30 14.15
N LYS A 906 -2.02 -4.02 14.34
CA LYS A 906 -1.07 -4.41 13.28
C LYS A 906 -1.56 -5.63 12.46
N ILE A 907 -2.86 -5.75 12.20
CA ILE A 907 -3.38 -6.80 11.31
C ILE A 907 -3.00 -6.50 9.86
N ASN A 908 -2.63 -7.57 9.14
CA ASN A 908 -2.49 -7.60 7.70
C ASN A 908 -2.95 -8.99 7.25
N ASP A 909 -4.21 -9.11 6.86
CA ASP A 909 -4.84 -10.37 6.45
C ASP A 909 -5.86 -10.12 5.35
N HIS A 910 -5.79 -10.92 4.28
CA HIS A 910 -6.65 -10.73 3.12
C HIS A 910 -8.00 -11.47 3.23
N TYR A 911 -8.10 -12.51 4.08
CA TYR A 911 -9.34 -13.27 4.26
C TYR A 911 -10.40 -12.47 5.04
N CYS A 912 -9.99 -11.78 6.11
CA CYS A 912 -10.83 -10.87 6.89
C CYS A 912 -11.22 -9.59 6.11
N SER A 913 -10.46 -9.20 5.08
CA SER A 913 -10.61 -7.89 4.41
C SER A 913 -12.00 -7.62 3.83
N GLU A 914 -12.68 -8.60 3.22
CA GLU A 914 -14.04 -8.39 2.68
C GLU A 914 -15.07 -8.22 3.81
N ASN A 915 -15.02 -9.03 4.87
CA ASN A 915 -15.95 -8.88 6.00
C ASN A 915 -15.68 -7.60 6.79
N LEU A 916 -14.42 -7.20 6.96
CA LEU A 916 -14.06 -5.93 7.57
C LEU A 916 -14.53 -4.73 6.73
N THR A 917 -14.39 -4.82 5.41
CA THR A 917 -14.96 -3.86 4.44
C THR A 917 -16.49 -3.78 4.56
N ARG A 918 -17.18 -4.92 4.69
CA ARG A 918 -18.64 -4.99 4.86
C ARG A 918 -19.10 -4.39 6.20
N GLU A 919 -18.39 -4.64 7.31
CA GLU A 919 -18.69 -4.02 8.62
C GLU A 919 -18.41 -2.50 8.57
N MET A 920 -17.32 -2.06 7.93
CA MET A 920 -17.04 -0.63 7.70
C MET A 920 -18.15 0.06 6.90
N ILE A 921 -18.77 -0.61 5.92
CA ILE A 921 -19.89 -0.05 5.16
C ILE A 921 -21.17 -0.03 6.00
N MET A 922 -21.52 -1.10 6.72
CA MET A 922 -22.84 -1.28 7.35
C MET A 922 -22.97 -0.84 8.82
N ALA A 923 -21.87 -0.71 9.57
CA ALA A 923 -21.90 -0.61 11.03
C ALA A 923 -21.36 0.71 11.62
N PHE A 924 -20.38 1.34 10.97
CA PHE A 924 -19.71 2.54 11.50
C PHE A 924 -19.07 3.41 10.42
N SER A 925 -19.04 4.71 10.66
CA SER A 925 -18.40 5.71 9.79
C SER A 925 -16.94 5.98 10.20
N PRO A 926 -16.16 6.73 9.39
CA PRO A 926 -14.84 7.19 9.79
C PRO A 926 -14.84 8.03 11.08
N LYS A 927 -15.95 8.76 11.36
CA LYS A 927 -16.13 9.58 12.56
C LYS A 927 -16.25 8.72 13.82
N ASP A 928 -16.98 7.61 13.74
CA ASP A 928 -17.12 6.64 14.84
C ASP A 928 -15.76 5.97 15.14
N ALA A 929 -15.06 5.56 14.09
CA ALA A 929 -13.84 4.77 14.23
C ALA A 929 -12.69 5.56 14.88
N LYS A 930 -12.63 6.90 14.71
CA LYS A 930 -11.58 7.79 15.26
C LYS A 930 -10.16 7.22 14.99
N LEU A 931 -9.85 7.00 13.71
CA LEU A 931 -8.57 6.46 13.26
C LEU A 931 -7.51 7.57 13.10
N THR A 932 -6.25 7.26 13.41
CA THR A 932 -5.12 8.18 13.23
C THR A 932 -4.39 7.94 11.92
N THR A 933 -3.91 9.02 11.28
CA THR A 933 -3.34 9.01 9.93
C THR A 933 -1.91 8.48 9.83
N ASN A 934 -1.21 8.41 10.98
CA ASN A 934 0.20 8.03 11.11
C ASN A 934 0.38 6.63 11.71
N GLY A 935 -0.69 5.82 11.81
CA GLY A 935 -0.65 4.50 12.44
C GLY A 935 0.12 3.42 11.67
N PHE A 936 0.65 2.43 12.40
CA PHE A 936 1.41 1.27 11.88
C PHE A 936 0.67 0.40 10.85
N ASN A 937 -0.63 0.61 10.65
CA ASN A 937 -1.51 -0.16 9.77
C ASN A 937 -2.06 0.65 8.58
N LYS A 938 -1.51 1.85 8.34
CA LYS A 938 -1.84 2.74 7.21
C LYS A 938 -1.98 2.03 5.86
N ALA A 939 -1.09 1.09 5.54
CA ALA A 939 -1.14 0.33 4.29
C ALA A 939 -2.39 -0.57 4.18
N TYR A 940 -2.79 -1.22 5.28
CA TYR A 940 -3.97 -2.09 5.33
C TYR A 940 -5.27 -1.27 5.22
N ILE A 941 -5.35 -0.14 5.93
CA ILE A 941 -6.48 0.81 5.82
C ILE A 941 -6.60 1.36 4.39
N ILE A 942 -5.47 1.68 3.74
CA ILE A 942 -5.44 2.10 2.33
C ILE A 942 -5.94 0.97 1.40
N GLY A 943 -5.63 -0.30 1.70
CA GLY A 943 -6.19 -1.46 1.00
C GLY A 943 -7.71 -1.51 1.09
N LEU A 944 -8.26 -1.51 2.30
CA LEU A 944 -9.71 -1.58 2.54
C LEU A 944 -10.49 -0.44 1.83
N ILE A 945 -9.95 0.78 1.80
CA ILE A 945 -10.60 1.90 1.10
C ILE A 945 -10.56 1.71 -0.43
N LYS A 946 -9.51 1.08 -0.98
CA LYS A 946 -9.48 0.66 -2.39
C LYS A 946 -10.51 -0.44 -2.65
N ASP A 947 -10.69 -1.38 -1.74
CA ASP A 947 -11.69 -2.45 -1.86
C ASP A 947 -13.11 -1.90 -1.81
N ILE A 948 -13.41 -0.97 -0.89
CA ILE A 948 -14.67 -0.19 -0.88
C ILE A 948 -14.88 0.50 -2.23
N THR A 949 -13.88 1.25 -2.73
CA THR A 949 -13.98 1.98 -4.01
C THR A 949 -14.24 1.04 -5.19
N SER A 950 -13.48 -0.05 -5.30
CA SER A 950 -13.63 -0.99 -6.40
C SER A 950 -14.93 -1.78 -6.31
N THR A 951 -15.47 -2.00 -5.11
CA THR A 951 -16.76 -2.67 -4.92
C THR A 951 -17.92 -1.75 -5.28
N PHE A 952 -17.90 -0.50 -4.81
CA PHE A 952 -18.89 0.54 -5.14
C PHE A 952 -19.05 0.74 -6.64
N LEU A 953 -17.94 0.76 -7.40
CA LEU A 953 -17.97 0.86 -8.86
C LEU A 953 -18.51 -0.39 -9.58
N LYS A 954 -18.50 -1.57 -8.93
CA LYS A 954 -18.91 -2.86 -9.54
C LYS A 954 -20.35 -3.26 -9.22
N ARG A 955 -20.87 -2.90 -8.04
CA ARG A 955 -22.19 -3.29 -7.54
C ARG A 955 -22.72 -2.25 -6.56
N GLU A 956 -24.04 -2.16 -6.48
CA GLU A 956 -24.73 -1.38 -5.45
C GLU A 956 -24.34 -1.89 -4.05
N LEU A 957 -24.20 -0.97 -3.10
CA LEU A 957 -23.78 -1.28 -1.73
C LEU A 957 -24.95 -1.14 -0.73
N PRO A 958 -24.96 -1.91 0.37
CA PRO A 958 -26.03 -1.86 1.38
C PRO A 958 -26.10 -0.52 2.15
N ASP A 959 -25.04 0.29 2.09
CA ASP A 959 -25.03 1.71 2.48
C ASP A 959 -24.03 2.45 1.57
N GLU A 960 -24.54 3.01 0.47
CA GLU A 960 -23.72 3.77 -0.49
C GLU A 960 -23.20 5.09 0.13
N ASN A 961 -23.97 5.71 1.02
CA ASN A 961 -23.59 6.97 1.66
C ASN A 961 -22.38 6.77 2.60
N ASN A 962 -22.39 5.74 3.44
CA ASN A 962 -21.27 5.46 4.33
C ASN A 962 -20.03 4.95 3.56
N ALA A 963 -20.22 4.23 2.44
CA ALA A 963 -19.12 3.92 1.52
C ALA A 963 -18.47 5.20 0.95
N LEU A 964 -19.27 6.16 0.49
CA LEU A 964 -18.78 7.47 0.04
C LEU A 964 -18.09 8.27 1.15
N LEU A 965 -18.56 8.19 2.42
CA LEU A 965 -17.86 8.78 3.57
C LEU A 965 -16.47 8.16 3.79
N TRP A 966 -16.33 6.83 3.67
CA TRP A 966 -15.03 6.16 3.77
C TRP A 966 -14.07 6.55 2.64
N ILE A 967 -14.57 6.67 1.41
CA ILE A 967 -13.78 7.13 0.26
C ILE A 967 -13.34 8.60 0.46
N ASN A 968 -14.25 9.49 0.89
CA ASN A 968 -13.94 10.89 1.21
C ASN A 968 -12.85 11.00 2.28
N TRP A 969 -12.99 10.24 3.37
CA TRP A 969 -11.99 10.20 4.44
C TRP A 969 -10.64 9.69 3.92
N GLY A 970 -10.62 8.67 3.05
CA GLY A 970 -9.40 8.23 2.37
C GLY A 970 -8.74 9.31 1.53
N LEU A 971 -9.52 10.03 0.71
CA LEU A 971 -9.08 11.13 -0.15
C LEU A 971 -8.46 12.31 0.63
N LYS A 972 -9.07 12.67 1.76
CA LYS A 972 -8.54 13.70 2.69
C LYS A 972 -7.28 13.27 3.44
N ASN A 973 -7.13 11.98 3.75
CA ASN A 973 -6.10 11.52 4.68
C ASN A 973 -4.87 10.88 4.01
N PHE A 974 -5.00 10.38 2.77
CA PHE A 974 -3.95 9.62 2.08
C PHE A 974 -3.85 9.97 0.57
N ALA A 975 -2.72 10.54 0.15
CA ALA A 975 -2.44 10.85 -1.26
C ALA A 975 -2.51 9.64 -2.21
N GLN A 976 -2.25 8.43 -1.68
CA GLN A 976 -2.37 7.17 -2.40
C GLN A 976 -3.80 6.84 -2.84
N ILE A 977 -4.82 7.31 -2.10
CA ILE A 977 -6.22 7.04 -2.42
C ILE A 977 -6.67 7.86 -3.63
N ALA A 978 -6.30 9.15 -3.73
CA ALA A 978 -6.65 9.99 -4.88
C ALA A 978 -6.21 9.39 -6.22
N ASN A 979 -4.94 8.96 -6.31
CA ASN A 979 -4.41 8.25 -7.47
C ASN A 979 -5.14 6.92 -7.75
N SER A 980 -5.50 6.17 -6.70
CA SER A 980 -6.21 4.89 -6.84
C SER A 980 -7.66 5.06 -7.30
N VAL A 981 -8.37 6.08 -6.78
CA VAL A 981 -9.75 6.41 -7.18
C VAL A 981 -9.78 6.86 -8.65
N CYS A 982 -8.84 7.71 -9.07
CA CYS A 982 -8.73 8.12 -10.48
C CYS A 982 -8.47 6.91 -11.40
N HIS A 983 -7.53 6.02 -11.03
CA HIS A 983 -7.30 4.79 -11.78
C HIS A 983 -8.56 3.89 -11.85
N PHE A 984 -9.30 3.74 -10.74
CA PHE A 984 -10.55 2.97 -10.75
C PHE A 984 -11.63 3.62 -11.63
N ILE A 985 -11.76 4.95 -11.66
CA ILE A 985 -12.66 5.65 -12.58
C ILE A 985 -12.27 5.35 -14.04
N THR A 986 -10.98 5.46 -14.41
CA THR A 986 -10.50 5.15 -15.78
C THR A 986 -10.66 3.67 -16.19
N ARG A 987 -10.86 2.77 -15.22
CA ARG A 987 -11.04 1.33 -15.42
C ARG A 987 -12.51 0.88 -15.41
N TYR A 988 -13.39 1.64 -14.76
CA TYR A 988 -14.82 1.35 -14.60
C TYR A 988 -15.68 2.50 -15.12
N ILE A 989 -15.22 3.18 -16.18
CA ILE A 989 -15.85 4.34 -16.81
C ILE A 989 -17.31 4.09 -17.25
N ASP A 990 -17.68 2.84 -17.54
CA ASP A 990 -19.05 2.43 -17.85
C ASP A 990 -20.01 2.39 -16.64
N SER A 991 -19.49 2.44 -15.40
CA SER A 991 -20.30 2.36 -14.19
C SER A 991 -21.05 3.65 -13.91
N LYS A 992 -22.37 3.54 -13.65
CA LYS A 992 -23.22 4.67 -13.21
C LYS A 992 -22.69 5.37 -11.95
N GLN A 993 -21.92 4.67 -11.11
CA GLN A 993 -21.40 5.18 -9.84
C GLN A 993 -20.17 6.10 -10.00
N VAL A 994 -19.64 6.28 -11.22
CA VAL A 994 -18.47 7.13 -11.50
C VAL A 994 -18.72 8.60 -11.16
N CYS A 995 -19.89 9.16 -11.45
CA CYS A 995 -20.20 10.58 -11.20
C CYS A 995 -20.04 10.95 -9.72
N HIS A 996 -20.53 10.11 -8.81
CA HIS A 996 -20.39 10.33 -7.36
C HIS A 996 -18.93 10.39 -6.88
N LEU A 997 -18.01 9.65 -7.55
CA LEU A 997 -16.58 9.73 -7.24
C LEU A 997 -15.90 10.97 -7.85
N ILE A 998 -16.40 11.44 -9.00
CA ILE A 998 -15.96 12.70 -9.63
C ILE A 998 -16.40 13.90 -8.79
N ASP A 999 -17.65 13.93 -8.33
CA ASP A 999 -18.15 14.97 -7.41
C ASP A 999 -17.40 14.93 -6.06
N LEU A 1000 -16.99 13.75 -5.58
CA LEU A 1000 -16.08 13.63 -4.43
C LEU A 1000 -14.72 14.28 -4.71
N ILE A 1001 -14.09 13.98 -5.85
CA ILE A 1001 -12.80 14.58 -6.23
C ILE A 1001 -12.92 16.11 -6.40
N LYS A 1002 -14.06 16.60 -6.91
CA LYS A 1002 -14.39 18.02 -7.05
C LYS A 1002 -14.54 18.71 -5.69
N ASN A 1003 -15.36 18.15 -4.82
CA ASN A 1003 -15.78 18.79 -3.57
C ASN A 1003 -14.86 18.49 -2.38
N THR A 1004 -13.88 17.60 -2.52
CA THR A 1004 -12.86 17.31 -1.49
C THR A 1004 -11.54 18.00 -1.84
N ASN A 1005 -10.92 18.63 -0.85
CA ASN A 1005 -9.53 19.06 -0.93
C ASN A 1005 -8.61 17.86 -0.66
N LEU A 1006 -7.87 17.46 -1.70
CA LEU A 1006 -7.14 16.19 -1.78
C LEU A 1006 -5.74 16.33 -1.18
N LYS A 1007 -5.29 15.32 -0.44
CA LYS A 1007 -3.93 15.30 0.14
C LYS A 1007 -2.82 14.98 -0.88
N ALA A 1008 -3.16 14.72 -2.13
CA ALA A 1008 -2.19 14.47 -3.18
C ALA A 1008 -1.71 15.81 -3.77
N LYS A 1009 -0.40 16.07 -3.77
CA LYS A 1009 0.19 17.21 -4.51
C LYS A 1009 0.25 16.97 -6.04
N GLN A 1010 -0.01 15.74 -6.50
CA GLN A 1010 -0.02 15.34 -7.91
C GLN A 1010 -0.85 14.06 -8.08
N ILE A 1011 -1.53 13.92 -9.23
CA ILE A 1011 -2.17 12.68 -9.67
C ILE A 1011 -1.59 12.22 -11.01
N TYR A 1012 -1.29 10.92 -11.08
CA TYR A 1012 -0.84 10.24 -12.29
C TYR A 1012 -2.06 9.59 -12.98
N LEU A 1013 -2.35 10.03 -14.19
CA LEU A 1013 -3.39 9.42 -15.03
C LEU A 1013 -2.82 8.17 -15.72
N GLY A 1014 -3.49 7.03 -15.57
CA GLY A 1014 -3.14 5.80 -16.25
C GLY A 1014 -3.97 5.60 -17.53
N ILE A 1015 -3.52 4.67 -18.37
CA ILE A 1015 -4.20 4.24 -19.61
C ILE A 1015 -5.65 3.80 -19.30
N ALA A 1016 -6.62 4.31 -20.07
CA ALA A 1016 -8.02 3.95 -19.96
C ALA A 1016 -8.28 2.58 -20.61
N ASN A 1017 -9.02 1.71 -19.93
CA ASN A 1017 -9.28 0.34 -20.39
C ASN A 1017 -10.67 0.25 -21.02
N PHE A 1018 -10.81 0.79 -22.23
CA PHE A 1018 -12.03 0.62 -23.02
C PHE A 1018 -12.07 -0.81 -23.59
N LYS A 1019 -13.16 -1.51 -23.28
CA LYS A 1019 -13.38 -2.91 -23.63
C LYS A 1019 -14.20 -3.01 -24.91
N LYS A 1020 -13.67 -3.64 -25.95
CA LYS A 1020 -14.34 -3.80 -27.25
C LYS A 1020 -15.63 -4.62 -27.16
N GLU A 1021 -15.77 -5.42 -26.11
CA GLU A 1021 -16.98 -6.18 -25.77
C GLU A 1021 -18.02 -5.38 -24.95
N LYS A 1022 -17.76 -4.10 -24.63
CA LYS A 1022 -18.68 -3.20 -23.91
C LYS A 1022 -19.18 -2.05 -24.79
N THR A 1023 -20.40 -1.60 -24.51
CA THR A 1023 -20.94 -0.33 -24.99
C THR A 1023 -20.69 0.79 -23.99
N TYR A 1024 -20.33 1.98 -24.47
CA TYR A 1024 -20.10 3.18 -23.67
C TYR A 1024 -21.06 4.29 -24.13
N THR A 1025 -21.63 5.06 -23.19
CA THR A 1025 -22.44 6.24 -23.51
C THR A 1025 -21.58 7.49 -23.66
N LEU A 1026 -22.14 8.54 -24.26
CA LEU A 1026 -21.47 9.85 -24.29
C LEU A 1026 -21.26 10.41 -22.87
N ASP A 1027 -22.13 10.08 -21.91
CA ASP A 1027 -22.00 10.48 -20.51
C ASP A 1027 -20.84 9.76 -19.80
N ASN A 1028 -20.58 8.48 -20.13
CA ASN A 1028 -19.39 7.78 -19.63
C ASN A 1028 -18.10 8.52 -20.07
N ILE A 1029 -18.06 8.97 -21.32
CA ILE A 1029 -16.91 9.69 -21.87
C ILE A 1029 -16.81 11.12 -21.33
N ASP A 1030 -17.93 11.84 -21.25
CA ASP A 1030 -17.95 13.19 -20.68
C ASP A 1030 -17.64 13.20 -19.18
N ASN A 1031 -17.90 12.11 -18.45
CA ASN A 1031 -17.38 11.90 -17.09
C ASN A 1031 -15.84 11.83 -17.05
N LEU A 1032 -15.18 11.08 -17.95
CA LEU A 1032 -13.71 11.06 -18.02
C LEU A 1032 -13.13 12.44 -18.32
N ILE A 1033 -13.73 13.18 -19.26
CA ILE A 1033 -13.32 14.56 -19.58
C ILE A 1033 -13.53 15.48 -18.38
N THR A 1034 -14.67 15.36 -17.69
CA THR A 1034 -14.98 16.15 -16.48
C THR A 1034 -13.99 15.87 -15.34
N LEU A 1035 -13.58 14.61 -15.14
CA LEU A 1035 -12.52 14.26 -14.19
C LEU A 1035 -11.22 14.99 -14.53
N ILE A 1036 -10.78 14.95 -15.79
CA ILE A 1036 -9.54 15.60 -16.24
C ILE A 1036 -9.62 17.12 -16.00
N GLN A 1037 -10.75 17.76 -16.31
CA GLN A 1037 -10.99 19.19 -16.04
C GLN A 1037 -10.91 19.54 -14.55
N ILE A 1038 -11.48 18.69 -13.68
CA ILE A 1038 -11.41 18.90 -12.22
C ILE A 1038 -9.97 18.76 -11.71
N LEU A 1039 -9.20 17.81 -12.24
CA LEU A 1039 -7.81 17.61 -11.83
C LEU A 1039 -6.86 18.70 -12.36
N ASP A 1040 -7.09 19.20 -13.57
CA ASP A 1040 -6.39 20.38 -14.12
C ASP A 1040 -6.72 21.65 -13.35
N SER A 1041 -8.00 21.93 -13.10
CA SER A 1041 -8.43 23.12 -12.35
C SER A 1041 -7.90 23.15 -10.90
N LYS A 1042 -7.72 21.98 -10.27
CA LYS A 1042 -7.04 21.83 -8.96
C LYS A 1042 -5.51 21.78 -9.04
N THR A 1043 -4.90 21.96 -10.22
CA THR A 1043 -3.44 21.88 -10.49
C THR A 1043 -2.79 20.52 -10.17
N LEU A 1044 -3.60 19.45 -10.11
CA LEU A 1044 -3.15 18.10 -9.73
C LEU A 1044 -2.55 17.31 -10.89
N LEU A 1045 -2.84 17.69 -12.13
CA LEU A 1045 -2.17 17.15 -13.32
C LEU A 1045 -0.86 17.92 -13.53
N LYS A 1046 0.28 17.30 -13.17
CA LYS A 1046 1.59 17.82 -13.60
C LYS A 1046 1.80 17.40 -15.07
N PRO A 1047 2.12 18.32 -15.99
CA PRO A 1047 2.57 18.00 -17.34
C PRO A 1047 3.68 16.94 -17.36
N SER A 1048 3.55 15.91 -18.20
CA SER A 1048 4.56 14.86 -18.39
C SER A 1048 4.30 14.01 -19.65
N GLY A 1049 5.27 13.14 -19.97
CA GLY A 1049 5.25 12.13 -21.02
C GLY A 1049 4.33 10.97 -20.69
N ASP A 1050 4.27 10.53 -19.43
CA ASP A 1050 3.24 9.60 -18.94
C ASP A 1050 1.84 10.19 -19.14
N LEU A 1051 1.63 11.46 -18.79
CA LEU A 1051 0.37 12.18 -19.01
C LEU A 1051 0.06 12.32 -20.51
N THR A 1052 1.08 12.59 -21.32
CA THR A 1052 1.00 12.62 -22.79
C THR A 1052 0.59 11.27 -23.38
N ILE A 1053 1.17 10.16 -22.92
CA ILE A 1053 0.81 8.79 -23.33
C ILE A 1053 -0.64 8.47 -22.94
N SER A 1054 -1.04 8.82 -21.72
CA SER A 1054 -2.43 8.68 -21.27
C SER A 1054 -3.39 9.55 -22.10
N PHE A 1055 -3.01 10.77 -22.48
CA PHE A 1055 -3.82 11.60 -23.38
C PHE A 1055 -3.90 11.05 -24.81
N ASP A 1056 -2.81 10.51 -25.38
CA ASP A 1056 -2.84 9.87 -26.71
C ASP A 1056 -3.79 8.66 -26.69
N ASN A 1057 -3.72 7.84 -25.64
CA ASN A 1057 -4.67 6.75 -25.43
C ASN A 1057 -6.11 7.27 -25.28
N TYR A 1058 -6.36 8.23 -24.39
CA TYR A 1058 -7.72 8.76 -24.18
C TYR A 1058 -8.31 9.33 -25.47
N LEU A 1059 -7.53 10.09 -26.25
CA LEU A 1059 -7.96 10.63 -27.53
C LEU A 1059 -8.26 9.52 -28.54
N SER A 1060 -7.44 8.47 -28.60
CA SER A 1060 -7.69 7.27 -29.42
C SER A 1060 -9.00 6.57 -29.04
N GLU A 1061 -9.23 6.29 -27.76
CA GLU A 1061 -10.45 5.60 -27.31
C GLU A 1061 -11.69 6.49 -27.47
N ILE A 1062 -11.59 7.80 -27.23
CA ILE A 1062 -12.69 8.76 -27.41
C ILE A 1062 -13.00 9.00 -28.90
N ALA A 1063 -12.00 8.91 -29.79
CA ALA A 1063 -12.22 8.90 -31.24
C ALA A 1063 -12.88 7.60 -31.74
N HIS A 1064 -12.69 6.48 -31.04
CA HIS A 1064 -13.29 5.18 -31.40
C HIS A 1064 -14.71 4.99 -30.84
N PHE A 1065 -14.93 5.32 -29.55
CA PHE A 1065 -16.19 5.07 -28.84
C PHE A 1065 -17.08 6.31 -28.64
N GLY A 1066 -16.55 7.51 -28.86
CA GLY A 1066 -17.24 8.78 -28.59
C GLY A 1066 -17.67 9.53 -29.84
N SER A 1067 -17.48 10.85 -29.83
CA SER A 1067 -17.69 11.69 -31.01
C SER A 1067 -16.63 12.78 -31.11
N LYS A 1068 -16.52 13.38 -32.30
CA LYS A 1068 -15.64 14.52 -32.60
C LYS A 1068 -15.87 15.73 -31.67
N LYS A 1069 -17.02 15.83 -31.00
CA LYS A 1069 -17.29 16.84 -29.95
C LYS A 1069 -16.49 16.54 -28.67
N GLN A 1070 -16.48 15.29 -28.21
CA GLN A 1070 -15.70 14.86 -27.04
C GLN A 1070 -14.19 14.90 -27.32
N VAL A 1071 -13.74 14.50 -28.52
CA VAL A 1071 -12.33 14.66 -28.93
C VAL A 1071 -11.90 16.13 -28.83
N LYS A 1072 -12.69 17.06 -29.39
CA LYS A 1072 -12.42 18.51 -29.27
C LYS A 1072 -12.40 19.00 -27.82
N LYS A 1073 -13.36 18.58 -26.97
CA LYS A 1073 -13.35 18.95 -25.54
C LYS A 1073 -12.04 18.55 -24.86
N LEU A 1074 -11.53 17.34 -25.12
CA LEU A 1074 -10.27 16.89 -24.52
C LEU A 1074 -9.06 17.66 -25.10
N LEU A 1075 -9.04 17.90 -26.42
CA LEU A 1075 -7.96 18.65 -27.07
C LEU A 1075 -7.82 20.10 -26.57
N GLU A 1076 -8.91 20.76 -26.16
CA GLU A 1076 -8.81 22.09 -25.53
C GLU A 1076 -8.11 22.03 -24.14
N ILE A 1077 -8.21 20.91 -23.43
CA ILE A 1077 -7.53 20.71 -22.12
C ILE A 1077 -6.06 20.31 -22.33
N THR A 1078 -5.75 19.51 -23.35
CA THR A 1078 -4.35 19.09 -23.58
C THR A 1078 -3.44 20.27 -23.96
N LYS A 1079 -3.97 21.35 -24.57
CA LYS A 1079 -3.23 22.57 -24.92
C LYS A 1079 -2.45 23.23 -23.77
N THR A 1080 -2.88 23.06 -22.53
CA THR A 1080 -2.21 23.60 -21.33
C THR A 1080 -1.27 22.59 -20.66
N LEU A 1081 -1.34 21.30 -21.04
CA LEU A 1081 -0.72 20.18 -20.33
C LEU A 1081 0.28 19.36 -21.16
N VAL A 1082 0.35 19.52 -22.49
CA VAL A 1082 1.33 18.85 -23.37
C VAL A 1082 2.11 19.86 -24.24
N PRO A 1083 3.31 19.50 -24.75
CA PRO A 1083 4.05 20.35 -25.69
C PRO A 1083 3.27 20.68 -26.96
N LYS A 1084 3.59 21.79 -27.64
CA LYS A 1084 2.89 22.25 -28.85
C LYS A 1084 3.03 21.28 -30.02
N GLU A 1085 4.20 20.65 -30.19
CA GLU A 1085 4.35 19.59 -31.19
C GLU A 1085 3.46 18.38 -30.90
N VAL A 1086 3.33 18.00 -29.64
CA VAL A 1086 2.46 16.90 -29.20
C VAL A 1086 1.00 17.25 -29.44
N GLN A 1087 0.58 18.46 -29.04
CA GLN A 1087 -0.76 18.98 -29.31
C GLN A 1087 -1.08 18.98 -30.81
N LYS A 1088 -0.16 19.49 -31.64
CA LYS A 1088 -0.31 19.49 -33.11
C LYS A 1088 -0.41 18.06 -33.65
N SER A 1089 0.42 17.15 -33.16
CA SER A 1089 0.37 15.73 -33.52
C SER A 1089 -0.91 15.02 -33.05
N PHE A 1090 -1.57 15.50 -31.99
CA PHE A 1090 -2.89 15.01 -31.56
C PHE A 1090 -4.00 15.57 -32.44
N GLU A 1091 -3.97 16.86 -32.75
CA GLU A 1091 -4.93 17.52 -33.66
C GLU A 1091 -4.85 16.91 -35.07
N GLU A 1092 -3.65 16.67 -35.61
CA GLU A 1092 -3.43 15.99 -36.90
C GLU A 1092 -3.85 14.51 -36.93
N LYS A 1093 -3.92 13.84 -35.76
CA LYS A 1093 -4.22 12.41 -35.64
C LYS A 1093 -5.70 12.11 -35.34
N TYR A 1094 -6.43 13.07 -34.77
CA TYR A 1094 -7.77 12.85 -34.22
C TYR A 1094 -8.87 13.85 -34.65
N LEU A 1095 -8.54 14.91 -35.41
CA LEU A 1095 -9.53 15.89 -35.95
C LEU A 1095 -9.80 15.77 -37.46
#